data_AF-A0A5B0P6K9-F1
#
_entry.id   AF-A0A5B0P6K9-F1
#
_cell.length_a   1.000
_cell.length_b   1.000
_cell.length_c   1.000
_cell.angle_alpha   90.00
_cell.angle_beta   90.00
_cell.angle_gamma   90.00
#
_symmetry.space_group_name_H-M   'P 1'
#
loop_
_entity.id
_entity.type
_entity.pdbx_description
1 polymer ?
#
loop_
_entity_poly.entity_id
_entity_poly.type
_entity_poly.pdbx_seq_one_letter_code
_entity_poly.pdbx_strand_id
1 'polypeptide(L)'
;MVKSRTKQAVPVSRAVRLRREVNHERDLAALHSFRSVQNSMARMDVALLADTRLAEDLVNEHSYNFDDNQDQPNQDDDEEVSDDGWVPMDIEPPNEYDVAIESNIEQLRQEAVWINWKDLVKDLHWVYMAQKVLTKNWAHENAYTDHTSCNCISVTKQAIDLVDIYGQRRANIKFCSCTSDAVRLVQMGYLPGSPIRPVTAFLLPLCILLDCLWNNCNIGAMPFTIALKQYLEPRSQRLTVKNAKHACDLRKPFLAAVDLYRELNDRTKNMISRIMRLDDQTIMACRSCPACFGPAPENLRDYTHLKENKLIVCLDGNFQHRHHSKVSRDYEQIFTPSLFISQSKVDAMTAKIRDLELRKKPQDKKDRCTEAHKAADNKRNESSWKGCDDTGLMGCCCRHDAAIYVAKINKSGEQRCFPMALVNKIINNVESDRHVGILYDIGCSLDKFMTLCGLLNDKRSQLQFGTSVFHAYVHSWTCQLDYNPRLNKGWGLSDGEGLERMWYYLSPLVSPLRYATRNHRLAAISHRLKYHNNRGIKQLPIWLKKKFIAAVRRRVETKTVLLELLDKPNLFSTTGANYTKRFFKAQWQEQRRFKETHTKEQEDHRAKLVAFYKHEAALEAMRSRLRSNPSLYLNDEQAVHEFLNEIEETAKNLKKAAEELGRTEQPAPSEADGKIFLHHA
;
A
#
# COMPACT_ATOMS: atom_id res chain seq x y z
N MET A 1 -55.21 -12.02 10.31
CA MET A 1 -54.81 -13.43 10.57
C MET A 1 -53.40 -13.45 11.13
N VAL A 2 -53.25 -13.67 12.43
CA VAL A 2 -51.96 -13.68 13.14
C VAL A 2 -51.37 -15.10 13.06
N LYS A 3 -50.22 -15.27 12.41
CA LYS A 3 -49.47 -16.53 12.46
C LYS A 3 -48.62 -16.56 13.72
N SER A 4 -49.08 -17.34 14.71
CA SER A 4 -48.29 -17.76 15.88
C SER A 4 -47.09 -18.61 15.42
N ARG A 5 -45.87 -18.18 15.76
CA ARG A 5 -44.67 -19.02 15.67
C ARG A 5 -44.47 -19.73 17.01
N THR A 6 -44.93 -20.98 17.09
CA THR A 6 -44.60 -21.89 18.17
C THR A 6 -43.17 -22.42 17.93
N LYS A 7 -42.23 -22.15 18.86
CA LYS A 7 -40.93 -22.82 18.87
C LYS A 7 -41.13 -24.25 19.37
N GLN A 8 -41.02 -25.25 18.50
CA GLN A 8 -40.82 -26.63 18.95
C GLN A 8 -39.42 -26.74 19.54
N ALA A 9 -39.34 -27.12 20.82
CA ALA A 9 -38.09 -27.58 21.41
C ALA A 9 -37.75 -28.94 20.80
N VAL A 10 -36.64 -29.02 20.07
CA VAL A 10 -36.12 -30.29 19.55
C VAL A 10 -35.71 -31.15 20.76
N PRO A 11 -36.26 -32.37 20.94
CA PRO A 11 -35.88 -33.21 22.06
C PRO A 11 -34.45 -33.67 21.85
N VAL A 12 -33.55 -33.27 22.75
CA VAL A 12 -32.19 -33.82 22.79
C VAL A 12 -32.30 -35.32 23.08
N SER A 13 -31.75 -36.14 22.18
CA SER A 13 -31.88 -37.60 22.24
C SER A 13 -31.36 -38.16 23.57
N ARG A 14 -31.95 -39.27 24.03
CA ARG A 14 -31.56 -39.94 25.30
C ARG A 14 -30.06 -40.26 25.34
N ALA A 15 -29.47 -40.60 24.18
CA ALA A 15 -28.05 -40.87 24.04
C ALA A 15 -27.16 -39.63 24.29
N VAL A 16 -27.60 -38.44 23.88
CA VAL A 16 -26.87 -37.19 24.13
C VAL A 16 -27.00 -36.75 25.59
N ARG A 17 -28.13 -37.05 26.24
CA ARG A 17 -28.33 -36.76 27.66
C ARG A 17 -27.43 -37.62 28.55
N LEU A 18 -27.39 -38.93 28.27
CA LEU A 18 -26.49 -39.87 28.95
C LEU A 18 -25.00 -39.55 28.70
N ARG A 19 -24.61 -39.14 27.49
CA ARG A 19 -23.23 -38.72 27.20
C ARG A 19 -22.82 -37.44 27.95
N ARG A 20 -23.75 -36.49 28.12
CA ARG A 20 -23.48 -35.27 28.90
C ARG A 20 -23.37 -35.55 30.40
N GLU A 21 -24.11 -36.53 30.91
CA GLU A 21 -23.96 -36.98 32.30
C GLU A 21 -22.63 -37.69 32.53
N VAL A 22 -22.21 -38.55 31.60
CA VAL A 22 -20.92 -39.27 31.68
C VAL A 22 -19.71 -38.33 31.56
N ASN A 23 -19.79 -37.32 30.69
CA ASN A 23 -18.67 -36.39 30.46
C ASN A 23 -18.70 -35.16 31.37
N HIS A 24 -19.70 -35.03 32.24
CA HIS A 24 -19.93 -33.83 33.05
C HIS A 24 -18.71 -33.44 33.90
N GLU A 25 -18.09 -34.42 34.57
CA GLU A 25 -16.93 -34.18 35.43
C GLU A 25 -15.69 -33.78 34.63
N ARG A 26 -15.49 -34.37 33.45
CA ARG A 26 -14.36 -34.05 32.57
C ARG A 26 -14.52 -32.67 31.91
N ASP A 27 -15.74 -32.30 31.53
CA ASP A 27 -16.06 -30.98 31.00
C ASP A 27 -15.93 -29.89 32.07
N LEU A 28 -16.34 -30.19 33.32
CA LEU A 28 -16.11 -29.30 34.46
C LEU A 28 -14.61 -29.14 34.75
N ALA A 29 -13.84 -30.22 34.76
CA ALA A 29 -12.38 -30.17 34.95
C ALA A 29 -11.70 -29.32 33.87
N ALA A 30 -12.09 -29.46 32.60
CA ALA A 30 -11.58 -28.64 31.50
C ALA A 30 -11.94 -27.15 31.66
N LEU A 31 -13.18 -26.85 32.10
CA LEU A 31 -13.62 -25.48 32.41
C LEU A 31 -12.85 -24.86 33.57
N HIS A 32 -12.53 -25.65 34.60
CA HIS A 32 -11.71 -25.22 35.73
C HIS A 32 -10.25 -24.96 35.31
N SER A 33 -9.67 -25.81 34.47
CA SER A 33 -8.33 -25.59 33.90
C SER A 33 -8.27 -24.35 33.01
N PHE A 34 -9.30 -24.11 32.19
CA PHE A 34 -9.36 -22.92 31.32
C PHE A 34 -9.48 -21.61 32.12
N ARG A 35 -10.26 -21.63 33.22
CA ARG A 35 -10.35 -20.49 34.15
C ARG A 35 -9.06 -20.27 34.94
N SER A 36 -8.33 -21.34 35.27
CA SER A 36 -7.00 -21.25 35.90
C SER A 36 -6.01 -20.54 34.99
N VAL A 37 -5.95 -20.90 33.70
CA VAL A 37 -5.09 -20.25 32.70
C VAL A 37 -5.45 -18.78 32.51
N GLN A 38 -6.76 -18.44 32.44
CA GLN A 38 -7.19 -17.03 32.37
C GLN A 38 -6.79 -16.22 33.60
N ASN A 39 -6.85 -16.81 34.80
CA ASN A 39 -6.40 -16.15 36.03
C ASN A 39 -4.87 -15.98 36.08
N SER A 40 -4.10 -16.91 35.53
CA SER A 40 -2.64 -16.80 35.39
C SER A 40 -2.25 -15.67 34.43
N MET A 41 -2.93 -15.55 33.30
CA MET A 41 -2.72 -14.46 32.33
C MET A 41 -3.08 -13.10 32.93
N ALA A 42 -4.19 -13.01 33.66
CA ALA A 42 -4.59 -11.78 34.35
C ALA A 42 -3.59 -11.36 35.45
N ARG A 43 -2.92 -12.32 36.11
CA ARG A 43 -1.84 -12.02 37.08
C ARG A 43 -0.55 -11.54 36.40
N MET A 44 -0.22 -12.07 35.23
CA MET A 44 0.88 -11.58 34.41
C MET A 44 0.64 -10.14 33.91
N ASP A 45 -0.58 -9.83 33.48
CA ASP A 45 -0.96 -8.48 33.06
C ASP A 45 -0.87 -7.45 34.22
N VAL A 46 -1.22 -7.87 35.44
CA VAL A 46 -1.07 -7.03 36.65
C VAL A 46 0.39 -6.85 37.04
N ALA A 47 1.25 -7.87 36.86
CA ALA A 47 2.68 -7.77 37.10
C ALA A 47 3.38 -6.84 36.08
N LEU A 48 2.96 -6.86 34.81
CA LEU A 48 3.44 -5.94 33.76
C LEU A 48 2.99 -4.49 33.98
N LEU A 49 1.88 -4.25 34.69
CA LEU A 49 1.39 -2.91 35.02
C LEU A 49 2.05 -2.31 36.28
N ALA A 50 2.68 -3.14 37.12
CA ALA A 50 3.22 -2.72 38.42
C ALA A 50 4.67 -2.18 38.36
N ASP A 51 5.41 -2.38 37.26
CA ASP A 51 6.81 -1.98 37.16
C ASP A 51 7.01 -0.79 36.20
N THR A 52 6.71 0.41 36.69
CA THR A 52 6.77 1.69 35.95
C THR A 52 8.17 2.33 35.94
N ARG A 53 9.23 1.53 35.81
CA ARG A 53 10.62 2.06 35.74
C ARG A 53 11.54 1.44 34.67
N LEU A 54 11.01 0.64 33.74
CA LEU A 54 11.79 0.09 32.60
C LEU A 54 11.24 0.50 31.22
N ALA A 55 10.33 1.48 31.16
CA ALA A 55 9.73 1.93 29.91
C ALA A 55 10.53 3.02 29.17
N GLU A 56 11.67 3.49 29.72
CA GLU A 56 12.48 4.55 29.09
C GLU A 56 13.76 4.06 28.39
N ASP A 57 14.19 2.80 28.57
CA ASP A 57 15.44 2.28 27.97
C ASP A 57 15.24 1.35 26.75
N LEU A 58 14.00 1.15 26.26
CA LEU A 58 13.73 0.34 25.05
C LEU A 58 13.49 1.18 23.78
N VAL A 59 13.78 2.48 23.82
CA VAL A 59 13.81 3.35 22.64
C VAL A 59 15.26 3.59 22.19
N ASN A 60 16.07 2.54 22.09
CA ASN A 60 17.24 2.58 21.25
C ASN A 60 17.73 1.18 20.90
N GLU A 61 18.00 0.97 19.61
CA GLU A 61 18.72 -0.14 18.99
C GLU A 61 18.26 -1.57 19.31
N HIS A 62 17.59 -2.23 18.36
CA HIS A 62 18.19 -3.30 17.56
C HIS A 62 17.21 -3.87 16.53
N SER A 63 17.74 -4.00 15.32
CA SER A 63 17.16 -4.64 14.15
C SER A 63 16.88 -6.12 14.41
N TYR A 64 15.61 -6.54 14.39
CA TYR A 64 15.26 -7.95 14.23
C TYR A 64 14.92 -8.24 12.77
N ASN A 65 15.88 -8.90 12.11
CA ASN A 65 15.68 -9.59 10.84
C ASN A 65 14.72 -10.76 11.08
N PHE A 66 13.64 -10.83 10.32
CA PHE A 66 12.80 -12.03 10.21
C PHE A 66 13.32 -12.84 9.03
N ASP A 67 14.01 -13.94 9.32
CA ASP A 67 14.48 -14.90 8.33
C ASP A 67 13.37 -15.96 8.14
N ASP A 68 12.49 -15.73 7.17
CA ASP A 68 11.52 -16.72 6.69
C ASP A 68 12.24 -17.68 5.74
N ASN A 69 12.87 -18.72 6.28
CA ASN A 69 13.28 -19.91 5.53
C ASN A 69 13.48 -21.09 6.49
N GLN A 70 12.42 -21.84 6.76
CA GLN A 70 12.49 -23.29 7.02
C GLN A 70 11.06 -23.85 7.15
N ASP A 71 10.48 -24.22 6.01
CA ASP A 71 9.42 -25.22 5.92
C ASP A 71 9.83 -26.22 4.84
N GLN A 72 10.62 -27.21 5.23
CA GLN A 72 10.69 -28.50 4.54
C GLN A 72 10.10 -29.55 5.49
N PRO A 73 9.16 -30.39 5.05
CA PRO A 73 8.67 -31.48 5.88
C PRO A 73 9.67 -32.63 5.80
N ASN A 74 10.38 -32.90 6.89
CA ASN A 74 11.02 -34.20 7.09
C ASN A 74 9.93 -35.24 7.33
N GLN A 75 10.00 -36.32 6.55
CA GLN A 75 9.33 -37.58 6.80
C GLN A 75 9.97 -38.29 7.99
N ASP A 76 9.20 -39.21 8.55
CA ASP A 76 9.51 -40.13 9.64
C ASP A 76 9.17 -39.61 11.04
N ASP A 77 7.97 -39.99 11.51
CA ASP A 77 7.77 -40.46 12.87
C ASP A 77 6.55 -41.42 12.88
N ASP A 78 6.86 -42.68 13.19
CA ASP A 78 5.89 -43.73 13.53
C ASP A 78 5.27 -43.41 14.90
N GLU A 79 3.99 -43.06 14.93
CA GLU A 79 3.21 -43.03 16.18
C GLU A 79 2.07 -44.04 16.15
N GLU A 80 2.09 -44.90 17.18
CA GLU A 80 1.13 -45.94 17.48
C GLU A 80 -0.31 -45.40 17.52
N VAL A 81 -1.20 -46.07 16.79
CA VAL A 81 -2.63 -45.74 16.75
C VAL A 81 -3.29 -46.13 18.08
N SER A 82 -3.49 -45.15 18.97
CA SER A 82 -4.54 -45.21 19.99
C SER A 82 -5.89 -45.01 19.29
N ASP A 83 -6.73 -46.06 19.32
CA ASP A 83 -8.12 -46.05 18.83
C ASP A 83 -8.98 -45.17 19.75
N ASP A 84 -8.79 -43.87 19.64
CA ASP A 84 -9.66 -42.88 20.27
C ASP A 84 -10.95 -42.85 19.45
N GLY A 85 -11.99 -43.54 19.91
CA GLY A 85 -13.33 -43.68 19.29
C GLY A 85 -14.13 -42.39 19.03
N TRP A 86 -13.52 -41.40 18.38
CA TRP A 86 -14.12 -40.22 17.80
C TRP A 86 -14.67 -40.58 16.43
N VAL A 87 -15.96 -40.87 16.36
CA VAL A 87 -16.67 -40.90 15.08
C VAL A 87 -16.83 -39.45 14.60
N PRO A 88 -16.27 -39.06 13.43
CA PRO A 88 -16.52 -37.75 12.85
C PRO A 88 -18.03 -37.57 12.66
N MET A 89 -18.60 -36.50 13.23
CA MET A 89 -19.96 -36.11 12.86
C MET A 89 -19.89 -35.58 11.43
N ASP A 90 -20.52 -36.28 10.49
CA ASP A 90 -20.81 -35.72 9.17
C ASP A 90 -21.71 -34.48 9.36
N ILE A 91 -21.09 -33.30 9.35
CA ILE A 91 -21.81 -32.05 9.16
C ILE A 91 -22.26 -32.10 7.70
N GLU A 92 -23.52 -32.45 7.45
CA GLU A 92 -24.10 -32.35 6.11
C GLU A 92 -23.83 -30.93 5.60
N PRO A 93 -23.05 -30.77 4.52
CA PRO A 93 -22.79 -29.46 3.96
C PRO A 93 -24.13 -28.85 3.56
N PRO A 94 -24.39 -27.58 3.92
CA PRO A 94 -25.66 -26.93 3.58
C PRO A 94 -25.87 -27.02 2.07
N ASN A 95 -27.08 -27.42 1.68
CA ASN A 95 -27.48 -27.58 0.28
C ASN A 95 -27.05 -26.36 -0.55
N GLU A 96 -26.31 -26.60 -1.64
CA GLU A 96 -25.78 -25.54 -2.51
C GLU A 96 -26.89 -24.62 -3.02
N TYR A 97 -28.09 -25.15 -3.24
CA TYR A 97 -29.27 -24.37 -3.65
C TYR A 97 -29.75 -23.43 -2.54
N ASP A 98 -29.77 -23.86 -1.29
CA ASP A 98 -30.19 -23.02 -0.16
C ASP A 98 -29.18 -21.89 0.08
N VAL A 99 -27.87 -22.19 -0.01
CA VAL A 99 -26.80 -21.18 0.06
C VAL A 99 -26.91 -20.19 -1.09
N ALA A 100 -27.22 -20.65 -2.31
CA ALA A 100 -27.40 -19.79 -3.48
C ALA A 100 -28.65 -18.90 -3.34
N ILE A 101 -29.77 -19.43 -2.85
CA ILE A 101 -31.01 -18.67 -2.59
C ILE A 101 -30.76 -17.61 -1.51
N GLU A 102 -30.16 -17.98 -0.38
CA GLU A 102 -29.81 -17.02 0.68
C GLU A 102 -28.85 -15.94 0.17
N SER A 103 -27.90 -16.31 -0.69
CA SER A 103 -26.97 -15.38 -1.31
C SER A 103 -27.67 -14.38 -2.24
N ASN A 104 -28.61 -14.85 -3.07
CA ASN A 104 -29.40 -14.00 -3.95
C ASN A 104 -30.35 -13.08 -3.17
N ILE A 105 -30.99 -13.58 -2.11
CA ILE A 105 -31.84 -12.76 -1.23
C ILE A 105 -31.01 -11.66 -0.57
N GLU A 106 -29.80 -11.98 -0.09
CA GLU A 106 -28.91 -10.99 0.52
C GLU A 106 -28.41 -9.96 -0.52
N GLN A 107 -28.10 -10.41 -1.75
CA GLN A 107 -27.77 -9.50 -2.86
C GLN A 107 -28.91 -8.50 -3.11
N LEU A 108 -30.15 -8.98 -3.30
CA LEU A 108 -31.31 -8.12 -3.53
C LEU A 108 -31.55 -7.14 -2.38
N ARG A 109 -31.29 -7.54 -1.14
CA ARG A 109 -31.36 -6.65 0.03
C ARG A 109 -30.30 -5.55 -0.03
N GLN A 110 -29.06 -5.90 -0.36
CA GLN A 110 -27.98 -4.92 -0.48
C GLN A 110 -28.22 -3.94 -1.64
N GLU A 111 -28.69 -4.43 -2.77
CA GLU A 111 -29.08 -3.60 -3.92
C GLU A 111 -30.21 -2.64 -3.54
N ALA A 112 -31.26 -3.13 -2.87
CA ALA A 112 -32.35 -2.28 -2.39
C ALA A 112 -31.83 -1.20 -1.41
N VAL A 113 -31.00 -1.58 -0.43
CA VAL A 113 -30.38 -0.63 0.52
C VAL A 113 -29.55 0.41 -0.23
N TRP A 114 -28.78 0.01 -1.23
CA TRP A 114 -27.97 0.90 -2.04
C TRP A 114 -28.81 1.89 -2.86
N ILE A 115 -29.86 1.42 -3.54
CA ILE A 115 -30.80 2.27 -4.28
C ILE A 115 -31.42 3.30 -3.33
N ASN A 116 -31.90 2.85 -2.17
CA ASN A 116 -32.49 3.72 -1.16
C ASN A 116 -31.51 4.80 -0.66
N TRP A 117 -30.25 4.44 -0.42
CA TRP A 117 -29.21 5.43 -0.09
C TRP A 117 -28.93 6.39 -1.24
N LYS A 118 -28.82 5.89 -2.47
CA LYS A 118 -28.50 6.70 -3.65
C LYS A 118 -29.56 7.76 -3.92
N ASP A 119 -30.83 7.42 -3.75
CA ASP A 119 -31.92 8.38 -3.89
C ASP A 119 -31.98 9.35 -2.72
N LEU A 120 -31.88 8.85 -1.49
CA LEU A 120 -31.89 9.69 -0.29
C LEU A 120 -30.74 10.71 -0.26
N VAL A 121 -29.53 10.33 -0.69
CA VAL A 121 -28.36 11.21 -0.65
C VAL A 121 -28.53 12.44 -1.53
N LYS A 122 -29.31 12.37 -2.62
CA LYS A 122 -29.61 13.55 -3.47
C LYS A 122 -30.32 14.63 -2.65
N ASP A 123 -31.29 14.22 -1.85
CA ASP A 123 -32.10 15.12 -1.02
C ASP A 123 -31.33 15.57 0.23
N LEU A 124 -30.50 14.70 0.80
CA LEU A 124 -29.71 15.02 1.99
C LEU A 124 -28.58 16.02 1.73
N HIS A 125 -27.98 15.99 0.53
CA HIS A 125 -26.72 16.69 0.29
C HIS A 125 -26.83 18.21 0.44
N TRP A 126 -27.91 18.82 -0.07
CA TRP A 126 -28.11 20.26 0.08
C TRP A 126 -28.38 20.66 1.54
N VAL A 127 -29.16 19.87 2.28
CA VAL A 127 -29.45 20.10 3.70
C VAL A 127 -28.19 20.00 4.53
N TYR A 128 -27.38 18.96 4.27
CA TYR A 128 -26.08 18.78 4.89
C TYR A 128 -25.18 20.00 4.65
N MET A 129 -25.15 20.54 3.44
CA MET A 129 -24.36 21.73 3.13
C MET A 129 -24.89 22.99 3.83
N ALA A 130 -26.21 23.20 3.86
CA ALA A 130 -26.82 24.31 4.58
C ALA A 130 -26.45 24.27 6.07
N GLN A 131 -26.59 23.09 6.69
CA GLN A 131 -26.21 22.86 8.09
C GLN A 131 -24.72 23.06 8.33
N LYS A 132 -23.87 22.61 7.39
CA LYS A 132 -22.43 22.83 7.44
C LYS A 132 -22.06 24.30 7.42
N VAL A 133 -22.77 25.13 6.65
CA VAL A 133 -22.56 26.60 6.65
C VAL A 133 -23.04 27.21 7.97
N LEU A 134 -24.27 26.90 8.40
CA LEU A 134 -24.88 27.43 9.62
C LEU A 134 -24.03 27.14 10.87
N THR A 135 -23.49 25.93 10.98
CA THR A 135 -22.72 25.47 12.14
C THR A 135 -21.21 25.71 12.03
N LYS A 136 -20.75 26.37 10.96
CA LYS A 136 -19.33 26.50 10.58
C LYS A 136 -18.61 25.13 10.60
N ASN A 137 -19.21 24.14 9.94
CA ASN A 137 -18.78 22.75 9.92
C ASN A 137 -18.75 22.12 11.33
N TRP A 138 -19.83 22.34 12.09
CA TRP A 138 -20.00 21.88 13.46
C TRP A 138 -18.84 22.27 14.40
N ALA A 139 -18.21 23.42 14.12
CA ALA A 139 -17.10 23.96 14.91
C ALA A 139 -17.51 25.17 15.79
N HIS A 140 -18.78 25.56 15.73
CA HIS A 140 -19.34 26.67 16.51
C HIS A 140 -20.34 26.18 17.57
N GLU A 141 -20.70 27.03 18.54
CA GLU A 141 -21.57 26.69 19.67
C GLU A 141 -22.95 26.14 19.26
N ASN A 142 -23.44 26.51 18.07
CA ASN A 142 -24.71 26.05 17.52
C ASN A 142 -24.62 24.66 16.85
N ALA A 143 -23.52 23.92 16.98
CA ALA A 143 -23.37 22.57 16.42
C ALA A 143 -24.43 21.57 16.94
N TYR A 144 -25.05 21.86 18.09
CA TYR A 144 -26.04 21.01 18.77
C TYR A 144 -27.47 21.57 18.70
N THR A 145 -27.69 22.71 18.04
CA THR A 145 -29.02 23.32 17.95
C THR A 145 -29.86 22.67 16.87
N ASP A 146 -31.15 22.50 17.17
CA ASP A 146 -32.13 22.02 16.21
C ASP A 146 -32.50 23.16 15.23
N HIS A 147 -32.25 22.95 13.94
CA HIS A 147 -32.53 23.92 12.86
C HIS A 147 -33.73 23.52 12.01
N THR A 148 -34.59 22.66 12.55
CA THR A 148 -35.77 22.19 11.82
C THR A 148 -36.84 23.27 11.69
N SER A 149 -37.45 23.36 10.51
CA SER A 149 -38.55 24.30 10.22
C SER A 149 -39.73 23.56 9.56
N CYS A 150 -40.77 23.27 10.34
CA CYS A 150 -42.09 22.81 9.83
C CYS A 150 -43.14 23.08 10.90
N ASN A 151 -44.20 23.82 10.55
CA ASN A 151 -45.34 24.12 11.44
C ASN A 151 -46.55 23.20 11.14
N CYS A 152 -46.24 21.97 10.76
CA CYS A 152 -47.16 21.05 10.12
C CYS A 152 -48.03 20.37 11.19
N ILE A 153 -49.36 20.34 11.01
CA ILE A 153 -50.32 19.83 12.02
C ILE A 153 -50.35 18.30 12.04
N SER A 154 -50.24 17.67 10.86
CA SER A 154 -50.16 16.21 10.72
C SER A 154 -48.73 15.73 10.98
N VAL A 155 -48.51 15.18 12.18
CA VAL A 155 -47.19 14.76 12.66
C VAL A 155 -47.23 13.32 13.14
N THR A 156 -46.36 12.48 12.61
CA THR A 156 -46.09 11.14 13.13
C THR A 156 -44.97 11.23 14.17
N LYS A 157 -45.18 10.62 15.34
CA LYS A 157 -44.14 10.51 16.37
C LYS A 157 -43.48 9.15 16.26
N GLN A 158 -42.16 9.11 16.13
CA GLN A 158 -41.40 7.88 16.13
C GLN A 158 -40.24 7.97 17.12
N ALA A 159 -40.07 6.92 17.92
CA ALA A 159 -38.94 6.79 18.84
C ALA A 159 -37.65 6.48 18.06
N ILE A 160 -36.66 7.36 18.19
CA ILE A 160 -35.33 7.27 17.58
C ILE A 160 -34.28 7.22 18.68
N ASP A 161 -33.32 6.33 18.53
CA ASP A 161 -32.12 6.25 19.35
C ASP A 161 -31.09 7.25 18.84
N LEU A 162 -30.91 8.34 19.59
CA LEU A 162 -29.96 9.40 19.30
C LEU A 162 -28.67 9.16 20.09
N VAL A 163 -27.54 9.18 19.39
CA VAL A 163 -26.21 8.99 19.99
C VAL A 163 -25.33 10.18 19.65
N ASP A 164 -24.73 10.78 20.67
CA ASP A 164 -23.77 11.87 20.54
C ASP A 164 -22.50 11.61 21.40
N ILE A 165 -21.64 12.62 21.56
CA ILE A 165 -20.37 12.49 22.31
C ILE A 165 -20.62 12.53 23.84
N TYR A 166 -21.70 13.18 24.28
CA TYR A 166 -22.01 13.41 25.70
C TYR A 166 -22.98 12.38 26.27
N GLY A 167 -23.86 11.81 25.44
CA GLY A 167 -24.88 10.87 25.88
C GLY A 167 -25.54 10.10 24.74
N GLN A 168 -26.30 9.07 25.13
CA GLN A 168 -27.22 8.36 24.25
C GLN A 168 -28.63 8.37 24.86
N ARG A 169 -29.67 8.62 24.04
CA ARG A 169 -31.06 8.70 24.50
C ARG A 169 -32.05 8.25 23.43
N ARG A 170 -33.20 7.73 23.86
CA ARG A 170 -34.35 7.40 23.00
C ARG A 170 -35.33 8.56 23.05
N ALA A 171 -35.47 9.28 21.94
CA ALA A 171 -36.30 10.47 21.84
C ALA A 171 -37.47 10.24 20.86
N ASN A 172 -38.65 10.76 21.19
CA ASN A 172 -39.80 10.77 20.29
C ASN A 172 -39.69 11.96 19.34
N ILE A 173 -39.21 11.71 18.13
CA ILE A 173 -39.05 12.74 17.11
C ILE A 173 -40.34 12.88 16.31
N LYS A 174 -40.67 14.15 16.02
CA LYS A 174 -41.80 14.55 15.20
C LYS A 174 -41.39 14.53 13.72
N PHE A 175 -42.05 13.69 12.93
CA PHE A 175 -41.90 13.60 11.49
C PHE A 175 -43.18 14.08 10.80
N CYS A 176 -43.05 14.57 9.58
CA CYS A 176 -44.16 15.09 8.78
C CYS A 176 -43.98 14.66 7.33
N SER A 177 -45.04 14.70 6.53
CA SER A 177 -44.99 14.35 5.11
C SER A 177 -44.24 15.37 4.24
N CYS A 178 -43.87 16.54 4.78
CA CYS A 178 -43.21 17.60 4.02
C CYS A 178 -41.75 17.30 3.68
N THR A 179 -41.07 16.47 4.49
CA THR A 179 -39.66 16.10 4.30
C THR A 179 -39.44 14.65 4.72
N SER A 180 -38.49 13.96 4.09
CA SER A 180 -38.13 12.61 4.53
C SER A 180 -37.59 12.59 5.97
N ASP A 181 -37.79 11.48 6.68
CA ASP A 181 -37.32 11.30 8.06
C ASP A 181 -35.81 11.54 8.20
N ALA A 182 -35.05 11.10 7.21
CA ALA A 182 -33.61 11.28 7.17
C ALA A 182 -33.21 12.76 6.99
N VAL A 183 -33.90 13.52 6.12
CA VAL A 183 -33.68 14.96 5.97
C VAL A 183 -33.96 15.69 7.28
N ARG A 184 -35.06 15.33 7.96
CA ARG A 184 -35.42 15.88 9.27
C ARG A 184 -34.30 15.65 10.28
N LEU A 185 -33.71 14.46 10.32
CA LEU A 185 -32.59 14.17 11.24
C LEU A 185 -31.35 15.01 10.93
N VAL A 186 -31.02 15.25 9.65
CA VAL A 186 -29.87 16.10 9.28
C VAL A 186 -30.10 17.56 9.67
N GLN A 187 -31.33 18.06 9.57
CA GLN A 187 -31.71 19.38 10.08
C GLN A 187 -31.57 19.50 11.61
N MET A 188 -31.61 18.38 12.33
CA MET A 188 -31.31 18.31 13.76
C MET A 188 -29.82 18.07 14.07
N GLY A 189 -28.96 17.95 13.04
CA GLY A 189 -27.53 17.68 13.20
C GLY A 189 -27.15 16.19 13.29
N TYR A 190 -28.10 15.28 13.06
CA TYR A 190 -27.89 13.83 13.13
C TYR A 190 -27.87 13.19 11.74
N LEU A 191 -26.97 12.22 11.51
CA LEU A 191 -27.03 11.32 10.38
C LEU A 191 -27.83 10.05 10.72
N PRO A 192 -28.73 9.61 9.84
CA PRO A 192 -29.49 8.38 10.05
C PRO A 192 -28.58 7.14 9.91
N GLY A 193 -28.84 6.11 10.72
CA GLY A 193 -28.18 4.81 10.62
C GLY A 193 -28.77 3.88 9.54
N SER A 194 -29.89 4.25 8.93
CA SER A 194 -30.53 3.52 7.82
C SER A 194 -31.30 4.47 6.89
N PRO A 195 -31.46 4.15 5.60
CA PRO A 195 -32.02 5.09 4.63
C PRO A 195 -33.54 5.23 4.74
N ILE A 196 -34.23 4.13 5.07
CA ILE A 196 -35.69 4.11 5.25
C ILE A 196 -35.99 3.96 6.74
N ARG A 197 -36.90 4.80 7.26
CA ARG A 197 -37.43 4.77 8.62
C ARG A 197 -36.35 4.50 9.69
N PRO A 198 -35.39 5.43 9.84
CA PRO A 198 -34.28 5.27 10.77
C PRO A 198 -34.78 4.96 12.18
N VAL A 199 -34.06 4.06 12.86
CA VAL A 199 -34.30 3.74 14.27
C VAL A 199 -33.18 4.31 15.15
N THR A 200 -32.00 4.50 14.56
CA THR A 200 -30.81 5.08 15.18
C THR A 200 -30.33 6.27 14.36
N ALA A 201 -29.82 7.30 15.03
CA ALA A 201 -29.17 8.43 14.39
C ALA A 201 -27.99 8.93 15.23
N PHE A 202 -26.94 9.39 14.55
CA PHE A 202 -25.66 9.76 15.16
C PHE A 202 -25.34 11.20 14.89
N LEU A 203 -24.98 11.96 15.92
CA LEU A 203 -24.69 13.38 15.77
C LEU A 203 -23.44 13.58 14.90
N LEU A 204 -23.44 14.58 14.01
CA LEU A 204 -22.32 14.78 13.10
C LEU A 204 -20.95 15.02 13.75
N PRO A 205 -20.82 15.77 14.86
CA PRO A 205 -19.57 15.85 15.62
C PRO A 205 -19.00 14.48 16.03
N LEU A 206 -19.85 13.48 16.34
CA LEU A 206 -19.40 12.12 16.66
C LEU A 206 -18.80 11.42 15.43
N CYS A 207 -19.43 11.56 14.26
CA CYS A 207 -18.88 11.05 13.00
C CYS A 207 -17.57 11.75 12.63
N ILE A 208 -17.48 13.08 12.82
CA ILE A 208 -16.27 13.88 12.60
C ILE A 208 -15.14 13.43 13.54
N LEU A 209 -15.45 13.21 14.82
CA LEU A 209 -14.50 12.71 15.81
C LEU A 209 -13.95 11.35 15.41
N LEU A 210 -14.81 10.40 15.01
CA LEU A 210 -14.34 9.11 14.49
C LEU A 210 -13.45 9.31 13.26
N ASP A 211 -13.82 10.17 12.32
CA ASP A 211 -13.03 10.39 11.11
C ASP A 211 -11.61 10.91 11.45
N CYS A 212 -11.49 11.81 12.43
CA CYS A 212 -10.21 12.26 12.98
C CYS A 212 -9.43 11.12 13.65
N LEU A 213 -10.07 10.35 14.52
CA LEU A 213 -9.46 9.22 15.23
C LEU A 213 -9.04 8.10 14.27
N TRP A 214 -9.84 7.84 13.24
CA TRP A 214 -9.52 6.85 12.22
C TRP A 214 -8.26 7.28 11.46
N ASN A 215 -8.20 8.55 11.04
CA ASN A 215 -7.10 9.09 10.25
C ASN A 215 -5.75 9.21 10.99
N ASN A 216 -5.77 9.33 12.32
CA ASN A 216 -4.56 9.50 13.12
C ASN A 216 -4.21 8.29 14.00
N CYS A 217 -5.21 7.52 14.44
CA CYS A 217 -5.05 6.41 15.39
C CYS A 217 -5.43 5.05 14.81
N ASN A 218 -5.94 4.96 13.58
CA ASN A 218 -6.35 3.71 12.92
C ASN A 218 -7.42 2.91 13.67
N ILE A 219 -8.25 3.59 14.47
CA ILE A 219 -9.27 2.94 15.28
C ILE A 219 -10.37 2.35 14.39
N GLY A 220 -10.60 1.03 14.50
CA GLY A 220 -11.71 0.35 13.82
C GLY A 220 -13.08 0.71 14.40
N ALA A 221 -14.14 0.57 13.62
CA ALA A 221 -15.50 0.90 14.08
C ALA A 221 -15.98 0.02 15.24
N MET A 222 -15.56 -1.26 15.28
CA MET A 222 -15.89 -2.16 16.39
C MET A 222 -15.28 -1.69 17.72
N PRO A 223 -13.94 -1.52 17.87
CA PRO A 223 -13.38 -1.03 19.13
C PRO A 223 -13.91 0.36 19.49
N PHE A 224 -14.13 1.25 18.50
CA PHE A 224 -14.73 2.56 18.78
C PHE A 224 -16.15 2.45 19.37
N THR A 225 -17.02 1.64 18.79
CA THR A 225 -18.41 1.51 19.27
C THR A 225 -18.50 0.80 20.62
N ILE A 226 -17.58 -0.12 20.92
CA ILE A 226 -17.44 -0.72 22.25
C ILE A 226 -17.04 0.34 23.27
N ALA A 227 -15.97 1.10 22.99
CA ALA A 227 -15.51 2.17 23.86
C ALA A 227 -16.57 3.25 24.07
N LEU A 228 -17.25 3.67 22.99
CA LEU A 228 -18.34 4.64 23.05
C LEU A 228 -19.47 4.15 23.96
N LYS A 229 -19.87 2.88 23.83
CA LYS A 229 -20.90 2.27 24.68
C LYS A 229 -20.47 2.24 26.16
N GLN A 230 -19.26 1.79 26.45
CA GLN A 230 -18.72 1.78 27.82
C GLN A 230 -18.64 3.18 28.42
N TYR A 231 -18.36 4.19 27.59
CA TYR A 231 -18.27 5.59 28.00
C TYR A 231 -19.66 6.23 28.23
N LEU A 232 -20.63 5.97 27.35
CA LEU A 232 -21.94 6.62 27.36
C LEU A 232 -22.97 5.94 28.28
N GLU A 233 -22.93 4.61 28.43
CA GLU A 233 -23.90 3.88 29.26
C GLU A 233 -23.93 4.37 30.72
N PRO A 234 -22.80 4.63 31.41
CA PRO A 234 -22.81 5.17 32.78
C PRO A 234 -23.27 6.64 32.87
N ARG A 235 -23.12 7.41 31.79
CA ARG A 235 -23.43 8.86 31.75
C ARG A 235 -24.86 9.16 31.33
N SER A 236 -25.54 8.18 30.75
CA SER A 236 -26.85 8.34 30.15
C SER A 236 -27.65 7.05 30.32
N GLN A 237 -28.51 6.70 29.36
CA GLN A 237 -29.30 5.47 29.44
C GLN A 237 -28.71 4.36 28.59
N ARG A 238 -28.99 3.10 28.95
CA ARG A 238 -28.68 1.95 28.11
C ARG A 238 -29.71 1.81 26.98
N LEU A 239 -29.25 1.84 25.73
CA LEU A 239 -30.13 1.59 24.57
C LEU A 239 -30.33 0.08 24.37
N THR A 240 -31.59 -0.35 24.42
CA THR A 240 -31.99 -1.75 24.21
C THR A 240 -32.82 -1.93 22.94
N VAL A 241 -32.73 -3.13 22.35
CA VAL A 241 -33.57 -3.50 21.21
C VAL A 241 -35.04 -3.47 21.63
N LYS A 242 -35.94 -3.06 20.72
CA LYS A 242 -37.38 -3.03 20.99
C LYS A 242 -37.84 -4.39 21.51
N ASN A 243 -38.49 -4.40 22.67
CA ASN A 243 -39.03 -5.58 23.35
C ASN A 243 -37.98 -6.63 23.78
N ALA A 244 -36.70 -6.25 23.91
CA ALA A 244 -35.65 -7.15 24.41
C ALA A 244 -34.77 -6.46 25.46
N LYS A 245 -34.13 -7.28 26.31
CA LYS A 245 -33.19 -6.81 27.36
C LYS A 245 -31.75 -6.66 26.86
N HIS A 246 -31.46 -7.13 25.64
CA HIS A 246 -30.12 -7.04 25.05
C HIS A 246 -29.84 -5.63 24.53
N ALA A 247 -28.57 -5.21 24.65
CA ALA A 247 -28.12 -3.92 24.15
C ALA A 247 -28.28 -3.83 22.62
N CYS A 248 -28.58 -2.63 22.13
CA CYS A 248 -28.63 -2.35 20.69
C CYS A 248 -27.24 -2.54 20.06
N ASP A 249 -27.17 -3.17 18.88
CA ASP A 249 -25.95 -3.17 18.06
C ASP A 249 -25.83 -1.81 17.35
N LEU A 250 -24.96 -0.95 17.89
CA LEU A 250 -24.68 0.36 17.32
C LEU A 250 -23.68 0.31 16.17
N ARG A 251 -22.94 -0.79 15.98
CA ARG A 251 -21.79 -0.85 15.06
C ARG A 251 -22.21 -0.70 13.60
N LYS A 252 -23.15 -1.52 13.14
CA LYS A 252 -23.66 -1.49 11.76
C LYS A 252 -24.30 -0.14 11.40
N PRO A 253 -25.26 0.40 12.19
CA PRO A 253 -25.87 1.68 11.84
C PRO A 253 -24.89 2.85 11.97
N PHE A 254 -23.90 2.77 12.88
CA PHE A 254 -22.87 3.80 12.98
C PHE A 254 -21.94 3.80 11.75
N LEU A 255 -21.51 2.63 11.28
CA LEU A 255 -20.74 2.50 10.04
C LEU A 255 -21.50 3.09 8.85
N ALA A 256 -22.79 2.77 8.71
CA ALA A 256 -23.62 3.34 7.64
C ALA A 256 -23.69 4.88 7.70
N ALA A 257 -23.81 5.45 8.91
CA ALA A 257 -23.77 6.91 9.09
C ALA A 257 -22.39 7.52 8.76
N VAL A 258 -21.29 6.83 9.08
CA VAL A 258 -19.93 7.27 8.74
C VAL A 258 -19.68 7.22 7.24
N ASP A 259 -20.13 6.16 6.56
CA ASP A 259 -20.02 6.03 5.12
C ASP A 259 -20.86 7.11 4.41
N LEU A 260 -22.07 7.38 4.92
CA LEU A 260 -22.90 8.50 4.46
C LEU A 260 -22.19 9.85 4.64
N TYR A 261 -21.56 10.09 5.80
CA TYR A 261 -20.78 11.31 6.05
C TYR A 261 -19.64 11.49 5.03
N ARG A 262 -18.90 10.41 4.73
CA ARG A 262 -17.81 10.42 3.76
C ARG A 262 -18.31 10.66 2.34
N GLU A 263 -19.40 10.01 1.94
CA GLU A 263 -20.05 10.22 0.65
C GLU A 263 -20.55 11.66 0.48
N LEU A 264 -21.19 12.25 1.50
CA LEU A 264 -21.64 13.64 1.49
C LEU A 264 -20.45 14.63 1.31
N ASN A 265 -19.31 14.35 1.95
CA ASN A 265 -18.09 15.12 1.76
C ASN A 265 -17.53 15.01 0.34
N ASP A 266 -17.49 13.81 -0.23
CA ASP A 266 -17.02 13.59 -1.60
C ASP A 266 -17.94 14.24 -2.64
N ARG A 267 -19.26 14.17 -2.44
CA ARG A 267 -20.25 14.89 -3.26
C ARG A 267 -20.08 16.39 -3.19
N THR A 268 -19.85 16.94 -2.01
CA THR A 268 -19.57 18.37 -1.84
C THR A 268 -18.36 18.80 -2.69
N LYS A 269 -17.26 18.05 -2.63
CA LYS A 269 -16.06 18.32 -3.43
C LYS A 269 -16.34 18.21 -4.94
N ASN A 270 -17.04 17.15 -5.36
CA ASN A 270 -17.38 16.95 -6.77
C ASN A 270 -18.33 18.04 -7.29
N MET A 271 -19.30 18.47 -6.48
CA MET A 271 -20.21 19.56 -6.81
C MET A 271 -19.47 20.88 -6.98
N ILE A 272 -18.57 21.22 -6.05
CA ILE A 272 -17.72 22.41 -6.15
C ILE A 272 -16.90 22.37 -7.44
N SER A 273 -16.24 21.24 -7.76
CA SER A 273 -15.47 21.11 -9.01
C SER A 273 -16.33 21.32 -10.26
N ARG A 274 -17.58 20.81 -10.27
CA ARG A 274 -18.52 20.99 -11.39
C ARG A 274 -19.03 22.42 -11.52
N ILE A 275 -19.45 23.04 -10.42
CA ILE A 275 -19.99 24.41 -10.41
C ILE A 275 -18.90 25.40 -10.85
N MET A 276 -17.68 25.23 -10.33
CA MET A 276 -16.54 26.07 -10.68
C MET A 276 -15.95 25.73 -12.05
N ARG A 277 -16.47 24.71 -12.75
CA ARG A 277 -16.00 24.23 -14.07
C ARG A 277 -14.49 23.98 -14.09
N LEU A 278 -13.99 23.38 -13.02
CA LEU A 278 -12.57 23.07 -12.91
C LEU A 278 -12.21 22.00 -13.94
N ASP A 279 -11.14 22.24 -14.68
CA ASP A 279 -10.52 21.23 -15.53
C ASP A 279 -9.85 20.13 -14.68
N ASP A 280 -9.51 19.03 -15.33
CA ASP A 280 -8.92 17.86 -14.68
C ASP A 280 -7.59 18.16 -13.96
N GLN A 281 -6.78 19.07 -14.51
CA GLN A 281 -5.50 19.46 -13.90
C GLN A 281 -5.75 20.26 -12.62
N THR A 282 -6.67 21.23 -12.66
CA THR A 282 -7.06 22.00 -11.47
C THR A 282 -7.68 21.10 -10.39
N ILE A 283 -8.47 20.08 -10.80
CA ILE A 283 -8.97 19.06 -9.87
C ILE A 283 -7.81 18.29 -9.20
N MET A 284 -6.77 17.91 -9.95
CA MET A 284 -5.57 17.28 -9.38
C MET A 284 -4.80 18.23 -8.46
N ALA A 285 -4.75 19.54 -8.76
CA ALA A 285 -4.14 20.53 -7.90
C ALA A 285 -4.83 20.58 -6.53
N CYS A 286 -6.17 20.61 -6.52
CA CYS A 286 -6.95 20.64 -5.28
C CYS A 286 -6.88 19.33 -4.47
N ARG A 287 -6.71 18.18 -5.14
CA ARG A 287 -6.81 16.85 -4.49
C ARG A 287 -5.46 16.22 -4.15
N SER A 288 -4.41 16.57 -4.87
CA SER A 288 -3.09 15.95 -4.76
C SER A 288 -2.02 16.97 -4.41
N CYS A 289 -1.60 17.81 -5.36
CA CYS A 289 -0.48 18.71 -5.16
C CYS A 289 -0.61 20.00 -5.97
N PRO A 290 -0.89 21.14 -5.32
CA PRO A 290 -0.91 22.45 -5.96
C PRO A 290 0.43 22.86 -6.57
N ALA A 291 1.56 22.45 -6.00
CA ALA A 291 2.88 22.75 -6.59
C ALA A 291 3.14 21.99 -7.90
N CYS A 292 2.49 20.85 -8.13
CA CYS A 292 2.65 20.10 -9.38
C CYS A 292 1.62 20.49 -10.43
N PHE A 293 0.35 20.65 -10.03
CA PHE A 293 -0.76 20.80 -10.97
C PHE A 293 -1.41 22.18 -10.91
N GLY A 294 -1.00 23.04 -9.98
CA GLY A 294 -1.50 24.40 -9.91
C GLY A 294 -1.06 25.27 -11.09
N PRO A 295 -1.67 26.44 -11.25
CA PRO A 295 -1.35 27.35 -12.34
C PRO A 295 0.12 27.81 -12.25
N ALA A 296 0.71 28.09 -13.41
CA ALA A 296 2.02 28.73 -13.46
C ALA A 296 1.95 30.14 -12.83
N PRO A 297 3.02 30.58 -12.14
CA PRO A 297 3.07 31.93 -11.60
C PRO A 297 3.07 32.97 -12.73
N GLU A 298 2.39 34.10 -12.53
CA GLU A 298 2.26 35.17 -13.53
C GLU A 298 3.63 35.75 -13.94
N ASN A 299 4.59 35.74 -13.02
CA ASN A 299 5.96 36.22 -13.25
C ASN A 299 6.92 35.13 -13.75
N LEU A 300 6.44 34.12 -14.48
CA LEU A 300 7.26 33.05 -15.05
C LEU A 300 8.44 33.59 -15.89
N ARG A 301 8.28 34.76 -16.51
CA ARG A 301 9.32 35.46 -17.30
C ARG A 301 10.54 35.84 -16.47
N ASP A 302 10.37 36.10 -15.17
CA ASP A 302 11.47 36.43 -14.24
C ASP A 302 12.32 35.19 -13.92
N TYR A 303 11.76 34.00 -14.14
CA TYR A 303 12.39 32.72 -13.87
C TYR A 303 12.82 32.02 -15.17
N THR A 304 13.69 32.66 -15.95
CA THR A 304 14.22 32.13 -17.21
C THR A 304 14.96 30.79 -17.09
N HIS A 305 15.32 30.38 -15.86
CA HIS A 305 15.91 29.07 -15.53
C HIS A 305 14.87 27.98 -15.22
N LEU A 306 13.59 28.33 -14.99
CA LEU A 306 12.47 27.40 -14.78
C LEU A 306 11.86 26.89 -16.11
N LYS A 307 12.57 27.09 -17.24
CA LYS A 307 12.12 26.73 -18.60
C LYS A 307 11.59 25.30 -18.76
N GLU A 308 11.91 24.37 -17.86
CA GLU A 308 11.56 22.97 -18.04
C GLU A 308 10.22 22.55 -17.38
N ASN A 309 9.57 23.37 -16.51
CA ASN A 309 8.32 23.08 -15.76
C ASN A 309 7.98 21.58 -15.60
N LYS A 310 8.99 20.78 -15.23
CA LYS A 310 8.93 19.34 -15.43
C LYS A 310 8.16 18.70 -14.28
N LEU A 311 7.12 17.96 -14.60
CA LEU A 311 6.42 17.13 -13.62
C LEU A 311 7.27 15.90 -13.33
N ILE A 312 7.61 15.65 -12.06
CA ILE A 312 8.32 14.43 -11.67
C ILE A 312 7.40 13.57 -10.80
N VAL A 313 7.18 12.34 -11.23
CA VAL A 313 6.37 11.33 -10.55
C VAL A 313 7.19 10.07 -10.28
N CYS A 314 6.78 9.32 -9.26
CA CYS A 314 7.35 8.05 -8.88
C CYS A 314 6.29 6.96 -9.08
N LEU A 315 6.71 5.76 -9.49
CA LEU A 315 5.87 4.56 -9.66
C LEU A 315 6.49 3.42 -8.87
N ASP A 316 5.64 2.60 -8.25
CA ASP A 316 6.05 1.43 -7.47
C ASP A 316 4.83 0.53 -7.18
N GLY A 317 5.08 -0.78 -7.06
CA GLY A 317 4.10 -1.81 -6.76
C GLY A 317 4.26 -2.41 -5.36
N ASN A 318 3.20 -2.34 -4.54
CA ASN A 318 3.17 -2.92 -3.20
C ASN A 318 2.25 -4.15 -3.10
N PHE A 319 2.86 -5.31 -2.82
CA PHE A 319 2.20 -6.62 -2.69
C PHE A 319 1.85 -7.03 -1.25
N GLN A 320 2.07 -6.16 -0.26
CA GLN A 320 1.57 -6.38 1.11
C GLN A 320 0.07 -6.10 1.17
N HIS A 321 -0.41 -5.16 0.35
CA HIS A 321 -1.82 -4.84 0.18
C HIS A 321 -2.58 -5.92 -0.60
N ARG A 322 -2.68 -7.12 -0.01
CA ARG A 322 -3.46 -8.27 -0.47
C ARG A 322 -4.90 -8.18 0.04
N HIS A 323 -5.85 -8.76 -0.68
CA HIS A 323 -7.24 -8.93 -0.25
C HIS A 323 -7.70 -10.37 -0.49
N HIS A 324 -8.41 -10.94 0.48
CA HIS A 324 -8.90 -12.32 0.38
C HIS A 324 -10.23 -12.39 -0.39
N SER A 325 -10.28 -13.27 -1.38
CA SER A 325 -11.46 -13.41 -2.24
C SER A 325 -12.69 -13.91 -1.48
N LYS A 326 -12.52 -14.71 -0.42
CA LYS A 326 -13.62 -15.27 0.38
C LYS A 326 -14.42 -14.23 1.19
N VAL A 327 -13.92 -13.00 1.29
CA VAL A 327 -14.46 -11.95 2.16
C VAL A 327 -15.55 -11.13 1.47
N SER A 328 -15.43 -10.92 0.16
CA SER A 328 -16.43 -10.26 -0.66
C SER A 328 -17.12 -11.29 -1.53
N ARG A 329 -18.43 -11.15 -1.72
CA ARG A 329 -19.14 -11.95 -2.71
C ARG A 329 -19.09 -11.24 -4.07
N ASP A 330 -18.97 -12.00 -5.15
CA ASP A 330 -18.71 -11.46 -6.50
C ASP A 330 -19.84 -10.61 -7.09
N TYR A 331 -21.01 -10.57 -6.47
CA TYR A 331 -22.16 -9.78 -6.92
C TYR A 331 -22.13 -8.30 -6.52
N GLU A 332 -21.22 -7.87 -5.64
CA GLU A 332 -21.16 -6.47 -5.22
C GLU A 332 -20.62 -5.57 -6.35
N GLN A 333 -21.39 -4.56 -6.78
CA GLN A 333 -20.91 -3.55 -7.71
C GLN A 333 -19.70 -2.81 -7.10
N ILE A 334 -18.57 -2.79 -7.81
CA ILE A 334 -17.34 -2.14 -7.34
C ILE A 334 -17.42 -0.63 -7.60
N PHE A 335 -17.40 0.16 -6.54
CA PHE A 335 -17.26 1.61 -6.61
C PHE A 335 -15.79 1.99 -6.64
N THR A 336 -15.34 2.55 -7.77
CA THR A 336 -13.94 2.99 -7.93
C THR A 336 -13.80 4.44 -7.45
N PRO A 337 -13.06 4.71 -6.35
CA PRO A 337 -12.84 6.07 -5.89
C PRO A 337 -12.01 6.89 -6.89
N SER A 338 -12.08 8.22 -6.83
CA SER A 338 -11.44 9.11 -7.82
C SER A 338 -9.91 8.96 -7.95
N LEU A 339 -9.24 8.58 -6.85
CA LEU A 339 -7.79 8.31 -6.84
C LEU A 339 -7.44 6.97 -7.50
N PHE A 340 -8.41 6.06 -7.64
CA PHE A 340 -8.18 4.79 -8.31
C PHE A 340 -8.35 4.91 -9.83
N ILE A 341 -7.58 4.13 -10.58
CA ILE A 341 -7.84 3.84 -11.98
C ILE A 341 -8.86 2.72 -12.06
N SER A 342 -9.85 2.89 -12.94
CA SER A 342 -10.86 1.85 -13.18
C SER A 342 -10.23 0.64 -13.84
N GLN A 343 -10.75 -0.54 -13.53
CA GLN A 343 -10.25 -1.79 -14.11
C GLN A 343 -10.30 -1.77 -15.64
N SER A 344 -11.37 -1.21 -16.21
CA SER A 344 -11.52 -1.04 -17.66
C SER A 344 -10.35 -0.31 -18.35
N LYS A 345 -9.74 0.69 -17.69
CA LYS A 345 -8.59 1.42 -18.25
C LYS A 345 -7.32 0.57 -18.21
N VAL A 346 -7.17 -0.26 -17.18
CA VAL A 346 -6.07 -1.22 -17.08
C VAL A 346 -6.25 -2.30 -18.13
N ASP A 347 -7.45 -2.86 -18.28
CA ASP A 347 -7.76 -3.90 -19.26
C ASP A 347 -7.55 -3.41 -20.70
N ALA A 348 -7.95 -2.17 -21.00
CA ALA A 348 -7.69 -1.53 -22.29
C ALA A 348 -6.18 -1.39 -22.56
N MET A 349 -5.38 -1.04 -21.55
CA MET A 349 -3.93 -0.99 -21.67
C MET A 349 -3.33 -2.38 -21.85
N THR A 350 -3.82 -3.39 -21.14
CA THR A 350 -3.42 -4.79 -21.29
C THR A 350 -3.69 -5.29 -22.72
N ALA A 351 -4.88 -5.01 -23.26
CA ALA A 351 -5.24 -5.36 -24.63
C ALA A 351 -4.33 -4.67 -25.64
N LYS A 352 -4.05 -3.37 -25.45
CA LYS A 352 -3.13 -2.60 -26.31
C LYS A 352 -1.70 -3.16 -26.28
N ILE A 353 -1.20 -3.53 -25.10
CA ILE A 353 0.13 -4.13 -24.95
C ILE A 353 0.19 -5.48 -25.67
N ARG A 354 -0.79 -6.37 -25.44
CA ARG A 354 -0.86 -7.68 -26.10
C ARG A 354 -0.90 -7.58 -27.62
N ASP A 355 -1.70 -6.67 -28.15
CA ASP A 355 -1.78 -6.41 -29.60
C ASP A 355 -0.44 -5.92 -30.18
N LEU A 356 0.27 -5.03 -29.48
CA LEU A 356 1.60 -4.59 -29.91
C LEU A 356 2.66 -5.70 -29.84
N GLU A 357 2.61 -6.54 -28.81
CA GLU A 357 3.49 -7.70 -28.66
C GLU A 357 3.27 -8.70 -29.81
N LEU A 358 2.01 -8.97 -30.17
CA LEU A 358 1.66 -9.84 -31.30
C LEU A 358 2.15 -9.29 -32.65
N ARG A 359 2.00 -7.99 -32.90
CA ARG A 359 2.41 -7.37 -34.17
C ARG A 359 3.91 -7.26 -34.33
N LYS A 360 4.61 -6.86 -33.27
CA LYS A 360 6.05 -6.54 -33.36
C LYS A 360 6.97 -7.69 -32.98
N LYS A 361 6.44 -8.75 -32.36
CA LYS A 361 7.21 -9.91 -31.87
C LYS A 361 8.56 -9.48 -31.26
N PRO A 362 8.57 -8.57 -30.28
CA PRO A 362 9.83 -8.20 -29.63
C PRO A 362 10.50 -9.48 -29.12
N GLN A 363 11.77 -9.70 -29.44
CA GLN A 363 12.49 -10.87 -28.94
C GLN A 363 12.36 -10.91 -27.41
N ASP A 364 11.98 -12.06 -26.87
CA ASP A 364 11.77 -12.31 -25.44
C ASP A 364 13.10 -12.38 -24.66
N LYS A 365 14.07 -11.54 -25.03
CA LYS A 365 15.26 -11.33 -24.23
C LYS A 365 14.87 -10.40 -23.09
N LYS A 366 14.52 -10.99 -21.95
CA LYS A 366 14.39 -10.28 -20.67
C LYS A 366 15.62 -9.38 -20.49
N ASP A 367 15.37 -8.11 -20.18
CA ASP A 367 16.46 -7.18 -19.94
C ASP A 367 17.17 -7.62 -18.65
N ARG A 368 18.50 -7.67 -18.63
CA ARG A 368 19.30 -8.11 -17.48
C ARG A 368 19.00 -7.31 -16.21
N CYS A 369 18.59 -6.05 -16.39
CA CYS A 369 18.10 -5.18 -15.32
C CYS A 369 16.79 -5.71 -14.70
N THR A 370 15.93 -6.34 -15.50
CA THR A 370 14.67 -6.98 -15.04
C THR A 370 14.97 -8.24 -14.21
N GLU A 371 16.00 -9.00 -14.57
CA GLU A 371 16.37 -10.23 -13.85
C GLU A 371 17.07 -9.97 -12.50
N ALA A 372 17.75 -8.83 -12.37
CA ALA A 372 18.41 -8.43 -11.13
C ALA A 372 17.43 -7.91 -10.04
N HIS A 373 16.19 -7.58 -10.41
CA HIS A 373 15.18 -7.01 -9.49
C HIS A 373 14.15 -8.07 -9.06
N LYS A 374 14.02 -8.30 -7.74
CA LYS A 374 12.96 -9.14 -7.16
C LYS A 374 11.54 -8.66 -7.52
N ALA A 375 11.36 -7.36 -7.83
CA ALA A 375 10.09 -6.78 -8.23
C ALA A 375 9.60 -7.28 -9.60
N ALA A 376 10.53 -7.58 -10.52
CA ALA A 376 10.20 -8.05 -11.86
C ALA A 376 10.29 -9.57 -12.03
N ASP A 377 10.64 -10.31 -10.95
CA ASP A 377 10.66 -11.77 -10.96
C ASP A 377 9.21 -12.30 -10.90
N ASN A 378 8.71 -12.75 -12.05
CA ASN A 378 7.38 -13.32 -12.25
C ASN A 378 7.10 -14.63 -11.48
N LYS A 379 7.95 -15.02 -10.52
CA LYS A 379 7.75 -16.21 -9.65
C LYS A 379 6.49 -16.12 -8.79
N ARG A 380 5.85 -14.95 -8.69
CA ARG A 380 4.61 -14.70 -7.95
C ARG A 380 3.39 -14.84 -8.88
N ASN A 381 3.05 -16.08 -9.23
CA ASN A 381 1.94 -16.47 -10.09
C ASN A 381 0.64 -16.78 -9.30
N GLU A 382 -0.48 -17.05 -9.99
CA GLU A 382 -1.79 -17.34 -9.36
C GLU A 382 -1.75 -18.44 -8.28
N SER A 383 -0.84 -19.41 -8.39
CA SER A 383 -0.65 -20.45 -7.38
C SER A 383 -0.03 -19.94 -6.08
N SER A 384 0.79 -18.89 -6.13
CA SER A 384 1.33 -18.19 -4.93
C SER A 384 0.26 -17.41 -4.17
N TRP A 385 -0.89 -17.15 -4.81
CA TRP A 385 -1.92 -16.21 -4.37
C TRP A 385 -3.29 -16.87 -4.15
N LYS A 386 -3.31 -18.19 -3.95
CA LYS A 386 -4.55 -18.97 -3.83
C LYS A 386 -5.47 -18.35 -2.76
N GLY A 387 -6.66 -17.93 -3.18
CA GLY A 387 -7.65 -17.29 -2.30
C GLY A 387 -7.53 -15.77 -2.14
N CYS A 388 -6.76 -15.09 -3.01
CA CYS A 388 -6.76 -13.63 -3.13
C CYS A 388 -7.34 -13.20 -4.49
N ASP A 389 -8.15 -12.15 -4.51
CA ASP A 389 -8.69 -11.50 -5.73
C ASP A 389 -7.90 -10.24 -6.11
N ASP A 390 -7.44 -9.45 -5.13
CA ASP A 390 -6.47 -8.37 -5.32
C ASP A 390 -5.12 -8.77 -4.66
N THR A 391 -4.03 -8.80 -5.46
CA THR A 391 -2.68 -9.23 -5.03
C THR A 391 -1.78 -8.08 -4.58
N GLY A 392 -2.15 -6.84 -4.90
CA GLY A 392 -1.36 -5.66 -4.52
C GLY A 392 -1.95 -4.34 -5.04
N LEU A 393 -1.17 -3.26 -4.88
CA LEU A 393 -1.48 -1.94 -5.39
C LEU A 393 -0.29 -1.40 -6.19
N MET A 394 -0.57 -0.82 -7.36
CA MET A 394 0.39 0.01 -8.10
C MET A 394 0.14 1.47 -7.76
N GLY A 395 1.12 2.15 -7.19
CA GLY A 395 1.03 3.54 -6.77
C GLY A 395 1.64 4.51 -7.78
N CYS A 396 1.17 5.76 -7.74
CA CYS A 396 1.86 6.90 -8.33
C CYS A 396 1.79 8.10 -7.38
N CYS A 397 2.94 8.69 -7.05
CA CYS A 397 3.04 9.93 -6.28
C CYS A 397 3.91 10.96 -7.01
N CYS A 398 3.72 12.24 -6.72
CA CYS A 398 4.64 13.28 -7.20
C CYS A 398 5.91 13.35 -6.34
N ARG A 399 6.90 14.12 -6.78
CA ARG A 399 8.13 14.44 -6.01
C ARG A 399 7.91 15.12 -4.65
N HIS A 400 6.69 15.60 -4.38
CA HIS A 400 6.27 16.17 -3.09
C HIS A 400 5.53 15.14 -2.23
N ASP A 401 5.60 13.86 -2.59
CA ASP A 401 5.04 12.71 -1.89
C ASP A 401 3.51 12.64 -1.90
N ALA A 402 2.83 13.57 -2.58
CA ALA A 402 1.39 13.52 -2.72
C ALA A 402 0.98 12.40 -3.68
N ALA A 403 0.02 11.58 -3.26
CA ALA A 403 -0.57 10.52 -4.07
C ALA A 403 -1.37 11.12 -5.24
N ILE A 404 -1.12 10.65 -6.45
CA ILE A 404 -1.82 11.08 -7.67
C ILE A 404 -2.89 10.04 -8.02
N TYR A 405 -2.45 8.83 -8.35
CA TYR A 405 -3.35 7.73 -8.72
C TYR A 405 -2.84 6.40 -8.17
N VAL A 406 -3.76 5.46 -8.01
CA VAL A 406 -3.49 4.07 -7.60
C VAL A 406 -4.23 3.13 -8.55
N ALA A 407 -3.61 2.00 -8.91
CA ALA A 407 -4.29 0.91 -9.60
C ALA A 407 -4.24 -0.35 -8.73
N LYS A 408 -5.27 -1.19 -8.83
CA LYS A 408 -5.27 -2.49 -8.17
C LYS A 408 -4.53 -3.49 -9.03
N ILE A 409 -3.74 -4.35 -8.40
CA ILE A 409 -3.12 -5.49 -9.06
C ILE A 409 -4.02 -6.69 -8.82
N ASN A 410 -4.59 -7.26 -9.88
CA ASN A 410 -5.52 -8.39 -9.77
C ASN A 410 -4.82 -9.68 -10.21
N LYS A 411 -4.79 -10.69 -9.32
CA LYS A 411 -4.33 -12.08 -9.58
C LYS A 411 -3.05 -12.23 -10.43
N SER A 412 -2.15 -11.27 -10.36
CA SER A 412 -0.92 -11.22 -11.16
C SER A 412 0.20 -10.53 -10.39
N GLY A 413 1.43 -10.66 -10.90
CA GLY A 413 2.58 -9.85 -10.47
C GLY A 413 2.54 -8.44 -11.07
N GLU A 414 3.66 -7.71 -10.98
CA GLU A 414 3.79 -6.35 -11.51
C GLU A 414 3.84 -6.37 -13.05
N GLN A 415 2.66 -6.40 -13.68
CA GLN A 415 2.57 -6.33 -15.13
C GLN A 415 2.77 -4.90 -15.63
N ARG A 416 3.37 -4.75 -16.82
CA ARG A 416 3.63 -3.43 -17.45
C ARG A 416 2.36 -2.60 -17.68
N CYS A 417 1.17 -3.22 -17.72
CA CYS A 417 -0.09 -2.51 -17.93
C CYS A 417 -0.44 -1.54 -16.80
N PHE A 418 -0.08 -1.84 -15.54
CA PHE A 418 -0.39 -0.98 -14.39
C PHE A 418 0.39 0.36 -14.43
N PRO A 419 1.74 0.39 -14.48
CA PRO A 419 2.49 1.64 -14.63
C PRO A 419 2.07 2.39 -15.89
N MET A 420 1.83 1.70 -17.01
CA MET A 420 1.42 2.34 -18.25
C MET A 420 0.03 2.99 -18.18
N ALA A 421 -0.94 2.36 -17.51
CA ALA A 421 -2.25 2.95 -17.30
C ALA A 421 -2.18 4.22 -16.43
N LEU A 422 -1.31 4.22 -15.41
CA LEU A 422 -1.05 5.39 -14.56
C LEU A 422 -0.42 6.53 -15.37
N VAL A 423 0.67 6.24 -16.10
CA VAL A 423 1.37 7.21 -16.96
C VAL A 423 0.43 7.80 -18.01
N ASN A 424 -0.32 6.95 -18.72
CA ASN A 424 -1.28 7.41 -19.72
C ASN A 424 -2.37 8.30 -19.11
N LYS A 425 -2.86 8.00 -17.90
CA LYS A 425 -3.84 8.87 -17.23
C LYS A 425 -3.24 10.22 -16.83
N ILE A 426 -1.97 10.27 -16.41
CA ILE A 426 -1.31 11.52 -16.02
C ILE A 426 -1.07 12.41 -17.23
N ILE A 427 -0.51 11.88 -18.32
CA ILE A 427 -0.18 12.66 -19.53
C ILE A 427 -1.44 13.29 -20.15
N ASN A 428 -2.57 12.58 -20.14
CA ASN A 428 -3.83 13.09 -20.68
C ASN A 428 -4.50 14.15 -19.79
N ASN A 429 -4.00 14.36 -18.57
CA ASN A 429 -4.58 15.25 -17.57
C ASN A 429 -3.63 16.42 -17.22
N VAL A 430 -2.51 16.60 -17.93
CA VAL A 430 -1.57 17.73 -17.80
C VAL A 430 -1.45 18.47 -19.12
N GLU A 431 -0.75 19.61 -19.11
CA GLU A 431 -0.54 20.44 -20.29
C GLU A 431 0.17 19.64 -21.41
N SER A 432 -0.29 19.83 -22.65
CA SER A 432 0.09 18.96 -23.78
C SER A 432 1.56 19.01 -24.18
N ASP A 433 2.31 20.03 -23.77
CA ASP A 433 3.72 20.26 -24.03
C ASP A 433 4.60 20.02 -22.79
N ARG A 434 3.99 19.65 -21.67
CA ARG A 434 4.69 19.50 -20.40
C ARG A 434 5.51 18.22 -20.35
N HIS A 435 6.76 18.36 -19.95
CA HIS A 435 7.64 17.22 -19.75
C HIS A 435 7.30 16.49 -18.44
N VAL A 436 7.25 15.15 -18.51
CA VAL A 436 6.97 14.25 -17.40
C VAL A 436 8.16 13.33 -17.18
N GLY A 437 8.81 13.47 -16.03
CA GLY A 437 9.82 12.57 -15.51
C GLY A 437 9.21 11.46 -14.67
N ILE A 438 9.52 10.21 -15.00
CA ILE A 438 9.04 9.03 -14.28
C ILE A 438 10.24 8.36 -13.60
N LEU A 439 10.20 8.29 -12.28
CA LEU A 439 11.13 7.51 -11.46
C LEU A 439 10.45 6.18 -11.13
N TYR A 440 11.09 5.07 -11.49
CA TYR A 440 10.57 3.73 -11.29
C TYR A 440 11.73 2.75 -11.22
N ASP A 441 11.67 1.77 -10.33
CA ASP A 441 12.77 0.82 -10.08
C ASP A 441 13.23 0.10 -11.35
N ILE A 442 12.27 -0.28 -12.20
CA ILE A 442 12.52 -0.85 -13.53
C ILE A 442 12.17 0.11 -14.67
N GLY A 443 12.29 1.42 -14.43
CA GLY A 443 12.04 2.48 -15.41
C GLY A 443 12.83 2.32 -16.70
N CYS A 444 14.07 1.81 -16.62
CA CYS A 444 14.89 1.51 -17.79
C CYS A 444 14.30 0.40 -18.68
N SER A 445 13.72 -0.64 -18.06
CA SER A 445 13.10 -1.77 -18.76
C SER A 445 11.81 -1.31 -19.43
N LEU A 446 11.02 -0.48 -18.73
CA LEU A 446 9.81 0.10 -19.26
C LEU A 446 10.09 1.03 -20.46
N ASP A 447 11.12 1.88 -20.38
CA ASP A 447 11.49 2.80 -21.46
C ASP A 447 11.95 2.07 -22.74
N LYS A 448 12.78 1.03 -22.59
CA LYS A 448 13.20 0.16 -23.70
C LYS A 448 12.00 -0.55 -24.32
N PHE A 449 11.12 -1.11 -23.49
CA PHE A 449 9.90 -1.77 -23.95
C PHE A 449 9.00 -0.81 -24.75
N MET A 450 8.77 0.41 -24.24
CA MET A 450 7.98 1.42 -24.94
C MET A 450 8.59 1.76 -26.31
N THR A 451 9.92 1.90 -26.37
CA THR A 451 10.65 2.17 -27.61
C THR A 451 10.49 1.02 -28.62
N LEU A 452 10.65 -0.24 -28.19
CA LEU A 452 10.48 -1.42 -29.03
C LEU A 452 9.04 -1.54 -29.56
N CYS A 453 8.07 -1.44 -28.66
CA CYS A 453 6.66 -1.60 -29.01
C CYS A 453 6.08 -0.37 -29.73
N GLY A 454 6.74 0.79 -29.67
CA GLY A 454 6.21 2.05 -30.20
C GLY A 454 5.01 2.57 -29.39
N LEU A 455 4.98 2.28 -28.09
CA LEU A 455 3.87 2.60 -27.20
C LEU A 455 3.97 4.08 -26.78
N LEU A 456 2.88 4.84 -26.96
CA LEU A 456 2.83 6.29 -26.71
C LEU A 456 3.89 7.10 -27.49
N ASN A 457 4.19 6.68 -28.73
CA ASN A 457 5.17 7.36 -29.59
C ASN A 457 4.88 8.85 -29.80
N ASP A 458 3.60 9.22 -29.89
CA ASP A 458 3.13 10.60 -30.02
C ASP A 458 3.47 11.48 -28.79
N LYS A 459 3.63 10.86 -27.61
CA LYS A 459 3.98 11.53 -26.35
C LYS A 459 5.41 11.27 -25.90
N ARG A 460 6.21 10.56 -26.70
CA ARG A 460 7.53 10.08 -26.30
C ARG A 460 8.51 11.21 -25.97
N SER A 461 8.48 12.29 -26.76
CA SER A 461 9.32 13.47 -26.56
C SER A 461 9.09 14.17 -25.22
N GLN A 462 7.92 13.96 -24.61
CA GLN A 462 7.55 14.56 -23.32
C GLN A 462 8.00 13.70 -22.14
N LEU A 463 8.40 12.44 -22.37
CA LEU A 463 8.68 11.48 -21.31
C LEU A 463 10.17 11.28 -21.10
N GLN A 464 10.59 11.36 -19.84
CA GLN A 464 11.93 10.96 -19.41
C GLN A 464 11.82 9.92 -18.30
N PHE A 465 12.51 8.80 -18.44
CA PHE A 465 12.53 7.75 -17.42
C PHE A 465 13.83 7.83 -16.61
N GLY A 466 13.73 7.48 -15.34
CA GLY A 466 14.86 7.29 -14.45
C GLY A 466 14.57 6.18 -13.45
N THR A 467 15.62 5.70 -12.79
CA THR A 467 15.53 4.72 -11.72
C THR A 467 15.49 5.41 -10.36
N SER A 468 14.73 4.86 -9.42
CA SER A 468 14.76 5.31 -8.02
C SER A 468 16.21 5.23 -7.49
N VAL A 469 16.65 6.22 -6.71
CA VAL A 469 18.07 6.41 -6.37
C VAL A 469 18.64 5.21 -5.61
N PHE A 470 17.87 4.58 -4.71
CA PHE A 470 18.36 3.41 -3.98
C PHE A 470 18.47 2.18 -4.87
N HIS A 471 17.59 2.06 -5.85
CA HIS A 471 17.56 0.94 -6.79
C HIS A 471 18.52 1.12 -7.96
N ALA A 472 18.99 2.34 -8.24
CA ALA A 472 19.84 2.65 -9.37
C ALA A 472 21.12 1.82 -9.40
N TYR A 473 21.75 1.55 -8.25
CA TYR A 473 23.02 0.83 -8.17
C TYR A 473 22.91 -0.68 -8.48
N VAL A 474 21.71 -1.24 -8.43
CA VAL A 474 21.45 -2.65 -8.82
C VAL A 474 21.49 -2.82 -10.34
N HIS A 475 21.35 -1.73 -11.09
CA HIS A 475 21.41 -1.75 -12.55
C HIS A 475 22.86 -1.77 -13.07
N SER A 476 23.07 -2.25 -14.30
CA SER A 476 24.38 -2.19 -14.96
C SER A 476 24.92 -0.76 -15.02
N TRP A 477 26.24 -0.59 -15.01
CA TRP A 477 26.86 0.73 -15.13
C TRP A 477 26.33 1.53 -16.33
N THR A 478 26.16 0.87 -17.48
CA THR A 478 25.57 1.48 -18.68
C THR A 478 24.13 1.93 -18.48
N CYS A 479 23.32 1.20 -17.72
CA CYS A 479 21.98 1.63 -17.34
C CYS A 479 22.02 2.80 -16.35
N GLN A 480 22.93 2.76 -15.36
CA GLN A 480 23.10 3.86 -14.41
C GLN A 480 23.42 5.18 -15.12
N LEU A 481 24.29 5.17 -16.13
CA LEU A 481 24.63 6.37 -16.90
C LEU A 481 23.40 7.05 -17.54
N ASP A 482 22.40 6.28 -18.01
CA ASP A 482 21.22 6.84 -18.69
C ASP A 482 20.04 7.12 -17.76
N TYR A 483 19.86 6.31 -16.71
CA TYR A 483 18.64 6.32 -15.92
C TYR A 483 18.86 6.75 -14.47
N ASN A 484 20.10 6.81 -13.95
CA ASN A 484 20.33 7.28 -12.59
C ASN A 484 20.08 8.81 -12.51
N PRO A 485 19.13 9.28 -11.69
CA PRO A 485 18.77 10.69 -11.62
C PRO A 485 19.87 11.56 -11.01
N ARG A 486 20.88 10.98 -10.34
CA ARG A 486 22.08 11.70 -9.85
C ARG A 486 23.08 12.01 -10.95
N LEU A 487 23.10 11.21 -12.01
CA LEU A 487 24.01 11.36 -13.16
C LEU A 487 23.38 12.15 -14.31
N ASN A 488 22.05 12.25 -14.31
CA ASN A 488 21.28 12.87 -15.39
C ASN A 488 20.71 14.24 -15.00
N LYS A 489 20.63 15.14 -15.98
CA LYS A 489 20.03 16.47 -15.78
C LYS A 489 18.49 16.38 -15.75
N GLY A 490 17.86 17.34 -15.07
CA GLY A 490 16.40 17.49 -15.06
C GLY A 490 15.66 16.79 -13.91
N TRP A 491 16.36 16.20 -12.93
CA TRP A 491 15.74 15.52 -11.78
C TRP A 491 15.84 16.31 -10.46
N GLY A 492 16.79 17.25 -10.38
CA GLY A 492 17.13 17.95 -9.14
C GLY A 492 17.62 16.99 -8.06
N LEU A 493 17.13 17.14 -6.83
CA LEU A 493 17.42 16.21 -5.72
C LEU A 493 16.27 15.21 -5.47
N SER A 494 15.45 14.93 -6.48
CA SER A 494 14.38 13.94 -6.36
C SER A 494 14.98 12.54 -6.27
N ASP A 495 14.53 11.75 -5.31
CA ASP A 495 15.08 10.42 -5.01
C ASP A 495 14.27 9.27 -5.64
N GLY A 496 12.98 9.46 -5.91
CA GLY A 496 12.10 8.40 -6.41
C GLY A 496 11.39 7.63 -5.30
N GLU A 497 11.74 7.89 -4.04
CA GLU A 497 11.37 7.08 -2.87
C GLU A 497 10.08 7.60 -2.19
N GLY A 498 9.25 8.34 -2.94
CA GLY A 498 8.00 8.91 -2.42
C GLY A 498 6.96 7.85 -2.10
N LEU A 499 6.91 6.77 -2.89
CA LEU A 499 5.95 5.70 -2.71
C LEU A 499 6.28 4.83 -1.50
N GLU A 500 7.55 4.53 -1.24
CA GLU A 500 7.95 3.82 -0.01
C GLU A 500 7.47 4.52 1.26
N ARG A 501 7.58 5.85 1.29
CA ARG A 501 7.08 6.67 2.42
C ARG A 501 5.56 6.67 2.49
N MET A 502 4.88 6.64 1.34
CA MET A 502 3.43 6.50 1.27
C MET A 502 2.97 5.10 1.72
N TRP A 503 3.71 4.04 1.36
CA TRP A 503 3.44 2.66 1.78
C TRP A 503 3.61 2.47 3.28
N TYR A 504 4.70 3.02 3.83
CA TYR A 504 4.89 3.06 5.27
C TYR A 504 3.69 3.71 5.98
N TYR A 505 3.22 4.85 5.47
CA TYR A 505 2.04 5.54 5.99
C TYR A 505 0.73 4.72 5.87
N LEU A 506 0.59 3.89 4.84
CA LEU A 506 -0.57 3.02 4.64
C LEU A 506 -0.47 1.66 5.34
N SER A 507 0.71 1.29 5.86
CA SER A 507 0.96 -0.01 6.49
C SER A 507 -0.05 -0.41 7.57
N PRO A 508 -0.60 0.49 8.42
CA PRO A 508 -1.60 0.11 9.42
C PRO A 508 -2.92 -0.38 8.82
N LEU A 509 -3.17 -0.12 7.55
CA LEU A 509 -4.36 -0.58 6.84
C LEU A 509 -4.19 -1.96 6.19
N VAL A 510 -2.96 -2.49 6.10
CA VAL A 510 -2.68 -3.75 5.39
C VAL A 510 -3.45 -4.92 6.01
N SER A 511 -3.30 -5.14 7.31
CA SER A 511 -3.95 -6.27 8.00
C SER A 511 -5.47 -6.10 8.09
N PRO A 512 -6.02 -4.95 8.57
CA PRO A 512 -7.47 -4.79 8.70
C PRO A 512 -8.22 -4.85 7.37
N LEU A 513 -7.64 -4.30 6.29
CA LEU A 513 -8.32 -4.27 4.99
C LEU A 513 -8.15 -5.57 4.19
N ARG A 514 -7.32 -6.52 4.66
CA ARG A 514 -7.21 -7.85 4.05
C ARG A 514 -8.51 -8.63 4.16
N TYR A 515 -9.28 -8.35 5.21
CA TYR A 515 -10.56 -9.00 5.54
C TYR A 515 -11.77 -8.05 5.50
N ALA A 516 -11.65 -6.90 4.84
CA ALA A 516 -12.76 -5.99 4.59
C ALA A 516 -13.30 -6.21 3.17
N THR A 517 -14.61 -6.10 2.94
CA THR A 517 -15.19 -6.16 1.58
C THR A 517 -14.45 -5.24 0.60
N ARG A 518 -14.49 -5.56 -0.70
CA ARG A 518 -13.76 -4.80 -1.75
C ARG A 518 -14.08 -3.31 -1.74
N ASN A 519 -15.35 -2.95 -1.61
CA ASN A 519 -15.78 -1.55 -1.58
C ASN A 519 -15.24 -0.79 -0.37
N HIS A 520 -15.39 -1.34 0.84
CA HIS A 520 -14.83 -0.74 2.07
C HIS A 520 -13.30 -0.59 1.99
N ARG A 521 -12.59 -1.57 1.42
CA ARG A 521 -11.15 -1.50 1.22
C ARG A 521 -10.76 -0.30 0.34
N LEU A 522 -11.36 -0.16 -0.83
CA LEU A 522 -11.04 0.94 -1.76
C LEU A 522 -11.43 2.30 -1.18
N ALA A 523 -12.59 2.38 -0.53
CA ALA A 523 -13.04 3.59 0.14
C ALA A 523 -12.07 4.00 1.27
N ALA A 524 -11.63 3.05 2.11
CA ALA A 524 -10.69 3.29 3.19
C ALA A 524 -9.33 3.79 2.69
N ILE A 525 -8.73 3.10 1.70
CA ILE A 525 -7.44 3.51 1.12
C ILE A 525 -7.57 4.90 0.49
N SER A 526 -8.62 5.13 -0.31
CA SER A 526 -8.84 6.44 -0.95
C SER A 526 -9.03 7.55 0.09
N HIS A 527 -9.81 7.29 1.15
CA HIS A 527 -10.03 8.25 2.22
C HIS A 527 -8.73 8.60 2.96
N ARG A 528 -7.91 7.59 3.29
CA ARG A 528 -6.60 7.80 3.94
C ARG A 528 -5.62 8.59 3.07
N LEU A 529 -5.60 8.31 1.77
CA LEU A 529 -4.77 9.05 0.81
C LEU A 529 -5.26 10.49 0.59
N LYS A 530 -6.58 10.73 0.60
CA LYS A 530 -7.13 12.10 0.59
C LYS A 530 -6.69 12.89 1.82
N TYR A 531 -6.69 12.26 3.00
CA TYR A 531 -6.19 12.88 4.23
C TYR A 531 -4.68 13.14 4.17
N HIS A 532 -3.90 12.18 3.66
CA HIS A 532 -2.46 12.33 3.41
C HIS A 532 -2.17 13.56 2.53
N ASN A 533 -2.83 13.65 1.38
CA ASN A 533 -2.64 14.76 0.45
C ASN A 533 -3.06 16.10 1.07
N ASN A 534 -4.18 16.15 1.80
CA ASN A 534 -4.61 17.37 2.48
C ASN A 534 -3.56 17.87 3.51
N ARG A 535 -2.98 16.95 4.29
CA ARG A 535 -1.85 17.29 5.18
C ARG A 535 -0.66 17.80 4.38
N GLY A 536 -0.31 17.12 3.29
CA GLY A 536 0.75 17.55 2.38
C GLY A 536 0.53 18.96 1.84
N ILE A 537 -0.68 19.27 1.38
CA ILE A 537 -1.08 20.60 0.87
C ILE A 537 -0.88 21.68 1.94
N LYS A 538 -1.37 21.45 3.16
CA LYS A 538 -1.24 22.42 4.26
C LYS A 538 0.22 22.66 4.66
N GLN A 539 1.07 21.65 4.55
CA GLN A 539 2.49 21.71 4.93
C GLN A 539 3.42 22.04 3.76
N LEU A 540 2.88 22.18 2.54
CA LEU A 540 3.66 22.33 1.32
C LEU A 540 4.62 23.53 1.35
N PRO A 541 4.23 24.73 1.84
CA PRO A 541 5.18 25.86 1.92
C PRO A 541 6.38 25.58 2.84
N ILE A 542 6.14 24.92 3.98
CA ILE A 542 7.18 24.56 4.95
C ILE A 542 8.11 23.50 4.34
N TRP A 543 7.53 22.49 3.67
CA TRP A 543 8.28 21.45 2.98
C TRP A 543 9.17 22.03 1.87
N LEU A 544 8.64 22.94 1.05
CA LEU A 544 9.39 23.60 -0.03
C LEU A 544 10.56 24.43 0.52
N LYS A 545 10.33 25.20 1.59
CA LYS A 545 11.40 25.94 2.28
C LYS A 545 12.51 25.00 2.77
N LYS A 546 12.15 23.88 3.41
CA LYS A 546 13.12 22.88 3.88
C LYS A 546 13.94 22.29 2.72
N LYS A 547 13.29 21.91 1.62
CA LYS A 547 13.98 21.35 0.44
C LYS A 547 14.86 22.39 -0.26
N PHE A 548 14.44 23.65 -0.32
CA PHE A 548 15.26 24.73 -0.85
C PHE A 548 16.54 24.93 -0.04
N ILE A 549 16.44 25.01 1.29
CA ILE A 549 17.61 25.12 2.19
C ILE A 549 18.55 23.93 2.00
N ALA A 550 18.01 22.71 1.93
CA ALA A 550 18.80 21.51 1.68
C ALA A 550 19.53 21.56 0.33
N ALA A 551 18.87 22.06 -0.73
CA ALA A 551 19.49 22.22 -2.04
C ALA A 551 20.61 23.27 -2.03
N VAL A 552 20.43 24.39 -1.34
CA VAL A 552 21.46 25.42 -1.17
C VAL A 552 22.66 24.84 -0.41
N ARG A 553 22.43 24.14 0.69
CA ARG A 553 23.48 23.48 1.46
C ARG A 553 24.26 22.48 0.61
N ARG A 554 23.57 21.58 -0.09
CA ARG A 554 24.19 20.58 -0.97
C ARG A 554 25.03 21.25 -2.06
N ARG A 555 24.59 22.38 -2.60
CA ARG A 555 25.36 23.16 -3.58
C ARG A 555 26.67 23.70 -2.99
N VAL A 556 26.65 24.19 -1.75
CA VAL A 556 27.86 24.66 -1.05
C VAL A 556 28.81 23.49 -0.81
N GLU A 557 28.34 22.39 -0.21
CA GLU A 557 29.14 21.19 0.04
C GLU A 557 29.80 20.66 -1.24
N THR A 558 29.03 20.58 -2.32
CA THR A 558 29.52 20.08 -3.61
C THR A 558 30.55 21.03 -4.24
N LYS A 559 30.42 22.33 -4.03
CA LYS A 559 31.42 23.31 -4.46
C LYS A 559 32.72 23.14 -3.68
N THR A 560 32.65 22.91 -2.37
CA THR A 560 33.82 22.67 -1.52
C THR A 560 34.58 21.43 -1.99
N VAL A 561 33.89 20.30 -2.15
CA VAL A 561 34.50 19.05 -2.68
C VAL A 561 35.11 19.28 -4.06
N LEU A 562 34.43 20.01 -4.94
CA LEU A 562 34.97 20.33 -6.26
C LEU A 562 36.23 21.20 -6.16
N LEU A 563 36.29 22.17 -5.25
CA LEU A 563 37.49 22.99 -5.05
C LEU A 563 38.68 22.15 -4.58
N GLU A 564 38.47 21.26 -3.60
CA GLU A 564 39.49 20.33 -3.13
C GLU A 564 40.01 19.43 -4.26
N LEU A 565 39.12 18.93 -5.13
CA LEU A 565 39.53 18.12 -6.28
C LEU A 565 40.31 18.94 -7.32
N LEU A 566 39.96 20.20 -7.52
CA LEU A 566 40.64 21.10 -8.45
C LEU A 566 42.00 21.60 -7.93
N ASP A 567 42.27 21.48 -6.63
CA ASP A 567 43.55 21.83 -6.02
C ASP A 567 44.55 20.66 -6.04
N LYS A 568 44.08 19.44 -6.31
CA LYS A 568 44.96 18.27 -6.41
C LYS A 568 45.79 18.30 -7.71
N PRO A 569 47.07 17.93 -7.66
CA PRO A 569 47.90 17.78 -8.84
C PRO A 569 47.36 16.67 -9.74
N ASN A 570 47.25 16.94 -11.04
CA ASN A 570 46.82 15.95 -12.01
C ASN A 570 48.01 15.07 -12.43
N LEU A 571 48.03 13.83 -11.96
CA LEU A 571 49.07 12.83 -12.29
C LEU A 571 49.11 12.48 -13.78
N PHE A 572 48.05 12.77 -14.53
CA PHE A 572 47.96 12.53 -15.97
C PHE A 572 48.33 13.77 -16.81
N SER A 573 48.76 14.87 -16.17
CA SER A 573 49.21 16.09 -16.85
C SER A 573 50.71 16.03 -17.12
N THR A 574 51.11 16.19 -18.38
CA THR A 574 52.52 16.33 -18.77
C THR A 574 53.17 17.64 -18.25
N THR A 575 52.36 18.60 -17.83
CA THR A 575 52.80 19.92 -17.35
C THR A 575 52.74 20.05 -15.82
N GLY A 576 52.38 18.98 -15.09
CA GLY A 576 52.26 19.02 -13.61
C GLY A 576 51.12 19.92 -13.10
N ALA A 577 50.14 20.26 -13.94
CA ALA A 577 49.04 21.16 -13.57
C ALA A 577 48.01 20.44 -12.68
N ASN A 578 47.24 21.19 -11.90
CA ASN A 578 46.14 20.63 -11.11
C ASN A 578 44.98 20.15 -12.00
N TYR A 579 44.08 19.34 -11.43
CA TYR A 579 42.87 18.93 -12.13
C TYR A 579 42.01 20.13 -12.53
N THR A 580 41.36 20.03 -13.70
CA THR A 580 40.49 21.09 -14.21
C THR A 580 39.06 20.59 -14.40
N LYS A 581 38.09 21.51 -14.37
CA LYS A 581 36.69 21.19 -14.73
C LYS A 581 36.58 20.60 -16.14
N ARG A 582 37.47 21.01 -17.06
CA ARG A 582 37.53 20.49 -18.43
C ARG A 582 37.97 19.03 -18.44
N PHE A 583 38.99 18.67 -17.64
CA PHE A 583 39.44 17.29 -17.48
C PHE A 583 38.29 16.39 -17.00
N PHE A 584 37.62 16.72 -15.89
CA PHE A 584 36.53 15.90 -15.38
C PHE A 584 35.34 15.79 -16.36
N LYS A 585 35.02 16.87 -17.08
CA LYS A 585 34.00 16.82 -18.14
C LYS A 585 34.42 15.92 -19.31
N ALA A 586 35.69 15.94 -19.70
CA ALA A 586 36.21 15.08 -20.76
C ALA A 586 36.19 13.61 -20.33
N GLN A 587 36.65 13.30 -19.11
CA GLN A 587 36.57 11.96 -18.53
C GLN A 587 35.12 11.45 -18.44
N TRP A 588 34.18 12.30 -18.03
CA TRP A 588 32.76 11.97 -18.05
C TRP A 588 32.24 11.68 -19.47
N GLN A 589 32.61 12.49 -20.46
CA GLN A 589 32.25 12.25 -21.86
C GLN A 589 32.86 10.96 -22.40
N GLU A 590 34.09 10.63 -22.00
CA GLU A 590 34.78 9.40 -22.37
C GLU A 590 34.06 8.18 -21.80
N GLN A 591 33.66 8.19 -20.52
CA GLN A 591 32.84 7.13 -19.92
C GLN A 591 31.50 6.95 -20.65
N ARG A 592 30.88 8.04 -21.11
CA ARG A 592 29.64 7.98 -21.90
C ARG A 592 29.86 7.43 -23.31
N ARG A 593 30.96 7.79 -23.97
CA ARG A 593 31.33 7.26 -25.30
C ARG A 593 31.73 5.80 -25.25
N PHE A 594 32.46 5.40 -24.22
CA PHE A 594 32.84 4.00 -23.99
C PHE A 594 31.60 3.09 -24.02
N LYS A 595 30.50 3.54 -23.40
CA LYS A 595 29.22 2.86 -23.49
C LYS A 595 28.69 2.75 -24.93
N GLU A 596 28.75 3.82 -25.73
CA GLU A 596 28.24 3.81 -27.12
C GLU A 596 29.01 2.84 -28.02
N THR A 597 30.28 2.55 -27.69
CA THR A 597 31.16 1.64 -28.43
C THR A 597 31.16 0.20 -27.95
N HIS A 598 30.65 -0.10 -26.74
CA HIS A 598 30.67 -1.43 -26.16
C HIS A 598 29.36 -2.18 -26.42
N THR A 599 29.45 -3.34 -27.07
CA THR A 599 28.27 -4.15 -27.40
C THR A 599 27.82 -4.98 -26.19
N LYS A 600 26.54 -5.38 -26.17
CA LYS A 600 25.93 -6.17 -25.09
C LYS A 600 26.68 -7.50 -24.87
N GLU A 601 27.22 -8.08 -25.94
CA GLU A 601 28.03 -9.30 -25.89
C GLU A 601 29.35 -9.10 -25.12
N GLN A 602 29.98 -7.94 -25.24
CA GLN A 602 31.22 -7.62 -24.52
C GLN A 602 30.97 -7.38 -23.02
N GLU A 603 29.81 -6.82 -22.66
CA GLU A 603 29.39 -6.69 -21.25
C GLU A 603 29.07 -8.05 -20.63
N ASP A 604 28.41 -8.95 -21.36
CA ASP A 604 28.11 -10.30 -20.89
C ASP A 604 29.39 -11.12 -20.73
N HIS A 605 30.35 -10.99 -21.66
CA HIS A 605 31.66 -11.61 -21.51
C HIS A 605 32.42 -11.09 -20.28
N ARG A 606 32.46 -9.76 -20.07
CA ARG A 606 33.09 -9.16 -18.88
C ARG A 606 32.41 -9.56 -17.58
N ALA A 607 31.09 -9.67 -17.57
CA ALA A 607 30.35 -10.09 -16.38
C ALA A 607 30.65 -11.54 -16.02
N LYS A 608 30.72 -12.43 -17.03
CA LYS A 608 31.17 -13.81 -16.84
C LYS A 608 32.60 -13.86 -16.30
N LEU A 609 33.50 -13.00 -16.80
CA LEU A 609 34.86 -12.82 -16.28
C LEU A 609 34.89 -12.35 -14.82
N VAL A 610 34.08 -11.36 -14.43
CA VAL A 610 34.00 -10.88 -13.04
C VAL A 610 33.43 -11.95 -12.10
N ALA A 611 32.39 -12.68 -12.53
CA ALA A 611 31.84 -13.80 -11.76
C ALA A 611 32.89 -14.91 -11.58
N PHE A 612 33.61 -15.23 -12.65
CA PHE A 612 34.75 -16.15 -12.62
C PHE A 612 35.81 -15.71 -11.60
N TYR A 613 36.27 -14.45 -11.63
CA TYR A 613 37.25 -13.93 -10.67
C TYR A 613 36.77 -13.98 -9.22
N LYS A 614 35.49 -13.71 -8.97
CA LYS A 614 34.92 -13.83 -7.62
C LYS A 614 34.92 -15.29 -7.14
N HIS A 615 34.59 -16.23 -8.01
CA HIS A 615 34.65 -17.66 -7.67
C HIS A 615 36.09 -18.14 -7.48
N GLU A 616 37.03 -17.68 -8.30
CA GLU A 616 38.47 -17.96 -8.14
C GLU A 616 38.99 -17.43 -6.80
N ALA A 617 38.66 -16.18 -6.43
CA ALA A 617 39.04 -15.60 -5.15
C ALA A 617 38.38 -16.30 -3.95
N ALA A 618 37.12 -16.72 -4.06
CA ALA A 618 36.44 -17.48 -3.01
C ALA A 618 37.08 -18.87 -2.83
N LEU A 619 37.41 -19.55 -3.92
CA LEU A 619 38.11 -20.83 -3.91
C LEU A 619 39.50 -20.70 -3.25
N GLU A 620 40.25 -19.65 -3.60
CA GLU A 620 41.58 -19.42 -3.01
C GLU A 620 41.50 -19.02 -1.53
N ALA A 621 40.47 -18.27 -1.13
CA ALA A 621 40.19 -17.98 0.27
C ALA A 621 39.84 -19.27 1.05
N MET A 622 39.05 -20.18 0.46
CA MET A 622 38.74 -21.48 1.08
C MET A 622 39.99 -22.35 1.20
N ARG A 623 40.82 -22.43 0.15
CA ARG A 623 42.11 -23.15 0.19
C ARG A 623 43.07 -22.57 1.23
N SER A 624 43.13 -21.25 1.35
CA SER A 624 43.96 -20.57 2.33
C SER A 624 43.48 -20.84 3.76
N ARG A 625 42.16 -20.80 3.99
CA ARG A 625 41.55 -21.14 5.29
C ARG A 625 41.84 -22.59 5.71
N LEU A 626 41.71 -23.55 4.78
CA LEU A 626 42.09 -24.96 4.99
C LEU A 626 43.58 -25.13 5.36
N ARG A 627 44.49 -24.41 4.69
CA ARG A 627 45.93 -24.45 5.01
C ARG A 627 46.27 -23.84 6.37
N SER A 628 45.53 -22.81 6.78
CA SER A 628 45.81 -22.03 8.00
C SER A 628 45.19 -22.58 9.29
N ASN A 629 44.09 -23.33 9.22
CA ASN A 629 43.46 -23.96 10.39
C ASN A 629 42.80 -25.30 10.01
N PRO A 630 43.60 -26.38 9.88
CA PRO A 630 43.05 -27.71 9.61
C PRO A 630 42.11 -28.19 10.72
N SER A 631 42.45 -27.95 11.99
CA SER A 631 41.77 -28.53 13.16
C SER A 631 40.35 -28.02 13.47
N LEU A 632 39.86 -26.99 12.78
CA LEU A 632 38.55 -26.36 13.06
C LEU A 632 37.38 -26.97 12.26
N TYR A 633 37.68 -27.82 11.26
CA TYR A 633 36.69 -28.45 10.37
C TYR A 633 36.81 -29.99 10.33
N LEU A 634 37.71 -30.58 11.13
CA LEU A 634 38.07 -32.00 11.08
C LEU A 634 37.51 -32.73 12.32
N ASN A 635 36.21 -32.99 12.37
CA ASN A 635 35.61 -33.89 13.37
C ASN A 635 35.14 -35.23 12.77
N ASP A 636 35.00 -35.33 11.44
CA ASP A 636 34.55 -36.52 10.72
C ASP A 636 35.31 -36.65 9.39
N GLU A 637 35.91 -37.82 9.13
CA GLU A 637 36.77 -38.11 7.98
C GLU A 637 35.98 -38.08 6.65
N GLN A 638 34.67 -38.39 6.72
CA GLN A 638 33.79 -38.44 5.56
C GLN A 638 33.41 -37.04 5.04
N ALA A 639 33.08 -36.13 5.96
CA ALA A 639 32.79 -34.72 5.64
C ALA A 639 34.00 -34.00 5.00
N VAL A 640 35.22 -34.41 5.33
CA VAL A 640 36.46 -33.85 4.79
C VAL A 640 36.70 -34.29 3.37
N HIS A 641 36.44 -35.57 3.08
CA HIS A 641 36.53 -36.08 1.71
C HIS A 641 35.46 -35.47 0.80
N GLU A 642 34.23 -35.30 1.29
CA GLU A 642 33.17 -34.61 0.55
C GLU A 642 33.52 -33.15 0.26
N PHE A 643 34.03 -32.42 1.26
CA PHE A 643 34.42 -31.01 1.09
C PHE A 643 35.62 -30.84 0.14
N LEU A 644 36.62 -31.73 0.20
CA LEU A 644 37.75 -31.72 -0.73
C LEU A 644 37.32 -32.05 -2.17
N ASN A 645 36.39 -33.00 -2.33
CA ASN A 645 35.80 -33.33 -3.63
C ASN A 645 35.03 -32.13 -4.20
N GLU A 646 34.26 -31.42 -3.37
CA GLU A 646 33.51 -30.22 -3.78
C GLU A 646 34.46 -29.10 -4.22
N ILE A 647 35.59 -28.89 -3.53
CA ILE A 647 36.62 -27.93 -3.94
C ILE A 647 37.27 -28.35 -5.27
N GLU A 648 37.55 -29.64 -5.46
CA GLU A 648 38.18 -30.15 -6.69
C GLU A 648 37.22 -30.08 -7.89
N GLU A 649 35.94 -30.39 -7.68
CA GLU A 649 34.89 -30.25 -8.67
C GLU A 649 34.65 -28.79 -9.05
N THR A 650 34.59 -27.89 -8.06
CA THR A 650 34.48 -26.45 -8.29
C THR A 650 35.69 -25.91 -9.05
N ALA A 651 36.90 -26.40 -8.75
CA ALA A 651 38.13 -26.03 -9.47
C ALA A 651 38.13 -26.54 -10.92
N LYS A 652 37.64 -27.76 -11.18
CA LYS A 652 37.49 -28.32 -12.55
C LYS A 652 36.46 -27.54 -13.35
N ASN A 653 35.33 -27.19 -12.73
CA ASN A 653 34.28 -26.36 -13.36
C ASN A 653 34.80 -24.95 -13.68
N LEU A 654 35.59 -24.36 -12.79
CA LEU A 654 36.26 -23.07 -13.05
C LEU A 654 37.27 -23.16 -14.20
N LYS A 655 38.07 -24.24 -14.28
CA LYS A 655 39.03 -24.42 -15.37
C LYS A 655 38.33 -24.50 -16.73
N LYS A 656 37.22 -25.26 -16.81
CA LYS A 656 36.39 -25.33 -18.02
C LYS A 656 35.77 -23.97 -18.38
N ALA A 657 35.27 -23.23 -17.39
CA ALA A 657 34.74 -21.89 -17.60
C ALA A 657 35.83 -20.89 -18.06
N ALA A 658 37.08 -21.04 -17.61
CA ALA A 658 38.21 -20.22 -18.06
C ALA A 658 38.57 -20.47 -19.53
N GLU A 659 38.54 -21.74 -19.96
CA GLU A 659 38.75 -22.16 -21.35
C GLU A 659 37.65 -21.62 -22.28
N GLU A 660 36.38 -21.69 -21.86
CA GLU A 660 35.23 -21.11 -22.58
C GLU A 660 35.27 -19.58 -22.66
N LEU A 661 35.97 -18.92 -21.74
CA LEU A 661 36.19 -17.46 -21.72
C LEU A 661 37.51 -17.04 -22.39
N GLY A 662 38.26 -17.96 -22.99
CA GLY A 662 39.47 -17.67 -23.76
C GLY A 662 40.73 -17.39 -22.92
N ARG A 663 40.81 -17.90 -21.68
CA ARG A 663 41.98 -17.78 -20.81
C ARG A 663 42.85 -19.05 -20.91
N THR A 664 43.93 -19.00 -21.69
CA THR A 664 44.86 -20.15 -21.84
C THR A 664 46.11 -20.07 -20.96
N GLU A 665 46.35 -18.99 -20.21
CA GLU A 665 47.52 -18.86 -19.34
C GLU A 665 47.19 -18.16 -18.00
N GLN A 666 47.80 -18.64 -16.91
CA GLN A 666 47.79 -17.98 -15.59
C GLN A 666 48.56 -16.65 -15.67
N PRO A 667 48.05 -15.54 -15.11
CA PRO A 667 48.85 -14.33 -14.96
C PRO A 667 49.97 -14.58 -13.94
N ALA A 668 51.17 -14.11 -14.25
CA ALA A 668 52.29 -14.06 -13.31
C ALA A 668 51.92 -13.21 -12.07
N PRO A 669 52.46 -13.53 -10.88
CA PRO A 669 52.06 -12.95 -9.59
C PRO A 669 52.53 -11.50 -9.36
N SER A 670 52.69 -10.67 -10.40
CA SER A 670 53.12 -9.26 -10.26
C SER A 670 52.07 -8.21 -10.65
N GLU A 671 50.90 -8.60 -11.16
CA GLU A 671 49.84 -7.63 -11.52
C GLU A 671 48.71 -7.50 -10.48
N ALA A 672 48.74 -8.30 -9.40
CA ALA A 672 47.70 -8.28 -8.35
C ALA A 672 47.82 -7.08 -7.38
N ASP A 673 49.02 -6.54 -7.19
CA ASP A 673 49.26 -5.47 -6.21
C ASP A 673 48.96 -4.05 -6.74
N GLY A 674 48.65 -3.89 -8.03
CA GLY A 674 48.38 -2.58 -8.64
C GLY A 674 46.92 -2.11 -8.63
N LYS A 675 45.95 -2.94 -8.23
CA LYS A 675 44.51 -2.66 -8.42
C LYS A 675 43.67 -2.54 -7.15
N ILE A 676 44.28 -2.36 -5.98
CA ILE A 676 43.56 -2.14 -4.72
C ILE A 676 43.08 -0.67 -4.55
N PHE A 677 43.47 0.26 -5.42
CA PHE A 677 43.11 1.69 -5.28
C PHE A 677 41.81 2.17 -5.96
N LEU A 678 40.91 1.28 -6.42
CA LEU A 678 39.65 1.70 -7.09
C LEU A 678 38.36 1.40 -6.31
N HIS A 679 38.43 1.14 -5.00
CA HIS A 679 37.26 1.00 -4.13
C HIS A 679 37.11 2.16 -3.13
N HIS A 680 37.20 3.40 -3.61
CA HIS A 680 36.56 4.56 -2.99
C HIS A 680 36.24 5.62 -4.06
N ALA A 681 35.08 5.49 -4.70
CA ALA A 681 34.37 6.57 -5.39
C ALA A 681 32.88 6.23 -5.55
#